data_AF-A0A0B0EH39-F1
#
_entry.id   AF-A0A0B0EH39-F1
#
_cell.length_a   1.000
_cell.length_b   1.000
_cell.length_c   1.000
_cell.angle_alpha   90.00
_cell.angle_beta   90.00
_cell.angle_gamma   90.00
#
_symmetry.space_group_name_H-M   'P 1'
#
loop_
_entity.id
_entity.type
_entity.pdbx_description
1 polymer ?
#
loop_
_entity_poly.entity_id
_entity_poly.type
_entity_poly.pdbx_seq_one_letter_code
_entity_poly.pdbx_strand_id
1 'polypeptide(L)'
;MWKLYYKHRNSGFTLIELLVTISIIGILGGIGVVTVGKIKGTKNQATCISNLRGISQGLQSYYNDFRAFPDDGYPDDPNDTMPLSTELAGYITTESTFICPTDNDPTSISDFASYDPYYVARKGSYGENELAIGCPRHRGAKSSTSAFSTGATEITKIGAVQVNGQEIPPDGTTAQRTISSVNDVMTFADGSTVTITNASGVDYSCFLVQSVRLADGTLYSIIKVQDEGDIDVQVTSGSKFEIVTPSAIVGVRGTQFTVTTTNLGFTTDVVLTTGTVVLQNRDTGKTATLTEGGTTTGTVDVPMHTHMHYHVDGTYHSHSHPSQNNAHHGNPAAARKAAAASTTASEDNDGDGYSENEGDCDDTNAAVYPGAADTPDNGIDEDCDGQDATVSNDVDADGYTVAQGDCDDNDASVNPGETETAYNGIDDDCNPSTPDDDIDGDTYLVATDCDDSNPAVNPGALEILDNGKDDDCDPNTVDSSVEQALLDMINDPEVDVNDLEDALTAASPLSDVVLYALIDKEIMNSNDYEQILTLNSPLSDNILNKMINQDIMNNGSYSDVLELNSPLSDAVLTTMINQGTILSSNNYDTILALNSPLTDSVLITMINKGTIMNSGSYSSVLTPHNPLSEPVLDAMVTIGTIMNSSTYRDILISNSPLPLSILTKVNLGTPPLDPLDLIAVLAAQL
;
A
#
# COMPACT_ATOMS: atom_id res chain seq x y z
N MET A 1 20.00 12.08 -84.53
CA MET A 1 21.08 12.22 -83.53
C MET A 1 20.85 13.53 -82.77
N TRP A 2 20.08 13.49 -81.68
CA TRP A 2 19.90 14.64 -80.76
C TRP A 2 20.29 14.16 -79.36
N LYS A 3 21.38 14.72 -78.82
CA LYS A 3 21.86 14.46 -77.46
C LYS A 3 21.15 15.45 -76.53
N LEU A 4 20.26 14.97 -75.67
CA LEU A 4 19.71 15.75 -74.56
C LEU A 4 20.77 15.84 -73.46
N TYR A 5 21.16 17.06 -73.11
CA TYR A 5 22.14 17.37 -72.08
C TYR A 5 21.41 17.55 -70.74
N TYR A 6 21.42 16.53 -69.87
CA TYR A 6 20.91 16.67 -68.51
C TYR A 6 21.89 17.49 -67.68
N LYS A 7 21.45 18.69 -67.28
CA LYS A 7 22.19 19.59 -66.38
C LYS A 7 21.90 19.16 -64.95
N HIS A 8 22.82 18.40 -64.32
CA HIS A 8 22.74 18.12 -62.89
C HIS A 8 22.79 19.43 -62.10
N ARG A 9 21.65 19.83 -61.52
CA ARG A 9 21.60 20.86 -60.49
C ARG A 9 21.96 20.16 -59.18
N ASN A 10 23.22 20.26 -58.77
CA ASN A 10 23.62 19.86 -57.41
C ASN A 10 23.00 20.87 -56.44
N SER A 11 21.81 20.58 -55.93
CA SER A 11 21.20 21.28 -54.80
C SER A 11 21.94 20.85 -53.53
N GLY A 12 23.04 21.55 -53.22
CA GLY A 12 23.66 21.46 -51.91
C GLY A 12 22.82 22.25 -50.89
N PHE A 13 22.80 21.80 -49.64
CA PHE A 13 22.21 22.53 -48.54
C PHE A 13 22.88 23.90 -48.39
N THR A 14 22.07 24.92 -48.16
CA THR A 14 22.56 26.25 -47.83
C THR A 14 23.24 26.24 -46.47
N LEU A 15 24.21 27.12 -46.28
CA LEU A 15 24.92 27.24 -45.00
C LEU A 15 23.96 27.55 -43.85
N ILE A 16 22.84 28.22 -44.12
CA ILE A 16 21.81 28.51 -43.12
C ILE A 16 20.98 27.28 -42.76
N GLU A 17 20.61 26.43 -43.72
CA GLU A 17 19.90 25.16 -43.45
C GLU A 17 20.75 24.22 -42.60
N LEU A 18 22.06 24.15 -42.86
CA LEU A 18 22.97 23.32 -42.07
C LEU A 18 23.15 23.86 -40.65
N LEU A 19 23.12 25.19 -40.47
CA LEU A 19 23.21 25.82 -39.14
C LEU A 19 21.93 25.62 -38.32
N VAL A 20 20.76 25.77 -38.93
CA VAL A 20 19.47 25.57 -38.26
C VAL A 20 19.30 24.11 -37.83
N THR A 21 19.67 23.15 -38.68
CA THR A 21 19.54 21.72 -38.37
C THR A 21 20.42 21.29 -37.21
N ILE A 22 21.70 21.69 -37.16
CA ILE A 22 22.55 21.36 -36.00
C ILE A 22 22.07 22.03 -34.72
N SER A 23 21.48 23.23 -34.80
CA SER A 23 20.88 23.90 -33.64
C SER A 23 19.64 23.16 -33.13
N ILE A 24 18.76 22.69 -34.03
CA ILE A 24 17.58 21.89 -33.66
C ILE A 24 18.03 20.56 -33.04
N ILE A 25 19.00 19.85 -33.64
CA ILE A 25 19.53 18.60 -33.08
C ILE A 25 20.14 18.83 -31.70
N GLY A 26 20.86 19.94 -31.48
CA GLY A 26 21.41 20.30 -30.17
C GLY A 26 20.34 20.56 -29.12
N ILE A 27 19.25 21.26 -29.48
CA ILE A 27 18.12 21.50 -28.58
C ILE A 27 17.38 20.20 -28.26
N LEU A 28 17.07 19.40 -29.28
CA LEU A 28 16.40 18.10 -29.11
C LEU A 28 17.24 17.13 -28.26
N GLY A 29 18.56 17.09 -28.48
CA GLY A 29 19.48 16.32 -27.66
C GLY A 29 19.51 16.79 -26.20
N GLY A 30 19.49 18.11 -25.97
CA GLY A 30 19.42 18.69 -24.63
C GLY A 30 18.12 18.32 -23.89
N ILE A 31 16.98 18.37 -24.58
CA ILE A 31 15.68 17.95 -24.02
C ILE A 31 15.65 16.44 -23.75
N GLY A 32 16.23 15.64 -24.65
CA GLY A 32 16.32 14.18 -24.51
C GLY A 32 17.11 13.73 -23.28
N VAL A 33 18.24 14.37 -22.96
CA VAL A 33 19.06 14.01 -21.79
C VAL A 33 18.30 14.26 -20.48
N VAL A 34 17.57 15.36 -20.36
CA VAL A 34 16.81 15.72 -19.14
C VAL A 34 15.61 14.80 -18.94
N THR A 35 14.95 14.38 -20.02
CA THR A 35 13.78 13.49 -19.96
C THR A 35 14.18 12.04 -19.60
N VAL A 36 15.26 11.51 -20.17
CA VAL A 36 15.76 10.16 -19.84
C VAL A 36 16.15 10.02 -18.36
N GLY A 37 16.72 11.07 -17.75
CA GLY A 37 17.06 11.08 -16.32
C GLY A 37 15.82 10.94 -15.41
N LYS A 38 14.72 11.63 -15.74
CA LYS A 38 13.45 11.53 -15.00
C LYS A 38 12.81 10.15 -15.14
N ILE A 39 12.81 9.58 -16.36
CA ILE A 39 12.24 8.25 -16.64
C ILE A 39 12.98 7.15 -15.88
N LYS A 40 14.32 7.20 -15.82
CA LYS A 40 15.12 6.25 -15.03
C LYS A 40 14.83 6.33 -13.54
N GLY A 41 14.64 7.54 -13.01
CA GLY A 41 14.26 7.75 -11.60
C GLY A 41 12.92 7.11 -11.24
N THR A 42 11.89 7.32 -12.06
CA THR A 42 10.55 6.71 -11.86
C THR A 42 10.59 5.19 -11.98
N LYS A 43 11.33 4.65 -12.95
CA LYS A 43 11.51 3.19 -13.10
C LYS A 43 12.16 2.57 -11.85
N ASN A 44 13.30 3.13 -11.41
CA ASN A 44 14.03 2.62 -10.26
C ASN A 44 13.16 2.66 -8.99
N GLN A 45 12.35 3.70 -8.84
CA GLN A 45 11.41 3.82 -7.74
C GLN A 45 10.31 2.76 -7.79
N ALA A 46 9.71 2.51 -8.96
CA ALA A 46 8.70 1.47 -9.12
C ALA A 46 9.26 0.07 -8.79
N THR A 47 10.47 -0.24 -9.28
CA THR A 47 11.17 -1.49 -8.93
C THR A 47 11.44 -1.57 -7.42
N CYS A 48 11.88 -0.48 -6.80
CA CYS A 48 12.13 -0.44 -5.36
C CYS A 48 10.85 -0.69 -4.52
N ILE A 49 9.70 -0.12 -4.94
CA ILE A 49 8.40 -0.39 -4.32
C ILE A 49 8.01 -1.85 -4.45
N SER A 50 8.19 -2.43 -5.64
CA SER A 50 7.94 -3.85 -5.87
C SER A 50 8.82 -4.73 -4.96
N ASN A 51 10.11 -4.42 -4.86
CA ASN A 51 11.06 -5.13 -4.00
C ASN A 51 10.64 -5.10 -2.53
N LEU A 52 10.33 -3.91 -2.00
CA LEU A 52 9.91 -3.75 -0.60
C LEU A 52 8.60 -4.48 -0.29
N ARG A 53 7.65 -4.55 -1.23
CA ARG A 53 6.42 -5.35 -1.08
C ARG A 53 6.73 -6.85 -1.04
N GLY A 54 7.58 -7.33 -1.95
CA GLY A 54 8.03 -8.72 -1.96
C GLY A 54 8.72 -9.11 -0.65
N ILE A 55 9.63 -8.26 -0.15
CA ILE A 55 10.30 -8.48 1.15
C ILE A 55 9.29 -8.48 2.29
N SER A 56 8.33 -7.55 2.30
CA SER A 56 7.27 -7.51 3.33
C SER A 56 6.42 -8.78 3.35
N GLN A 57 6.11 -9.35 2.18
CA GLN A 57 5.38 -10.62 2.07
C GLN A 57 6.23 -11.79 2.59
N GLY A 58 7.50 -11.87 2.18
CA GLY A 58 8.42 -12.91 2.68
C GLY A 58 8.63 -12.86 4.19
N LEU A 59 8.75 -11.65 4.75
CA LEU A 59 8.79 -11.42 6.21
C LEU A 59 7.53 -11.96 6.89
N GLN A 60 6.35 -11.74 6.30
CA GLN A 60 5.08 -12.23 6.87
C GLN A 60 4.98 -13.76 6.81
N SER A 61 5.42 -14.38 5.72
CA SER A 61 5.50 -15.85 5.62
C SER A 61 6.48 -16.44 6.63
N TYR A 62 7.67 -15.85 6.77
CA TYR A 62 8.65 -16.22 7.79
C TYR A 62 8.03 -16.13 9.20
N TYR A 63 7.30 -15.06 9.49
CA TYR A 63 6.61 -14.92 10.78
C TYR A 63 5.54 -15.99 11.02
N ASN A 64 4.81 -16.40 9.98
CA ASN A 64 3.80 -17.44 10.12
C ASN A 64 4.43 -18.78 10.53
N ASP A 65 5.60 -19.10 10.00
CA ASP A 65 6.32 -20.36 10.27
C ASP A 65 7.07 -20.33 11.61
N PHE A 66 7.80 -19.25 11.89
CA PHE A 66 8.71 -19.17 13.03
C PHE A 66 8.13 -18.42 14.23
N ARG A 67 6.95 -17.80 14.09
CA ARG A 67 6.31 -16.92 15.10
C ARG A 67 7.22 -15.78 15.59
N ALA A 68 8.25 -15.47 14.83
CA ALA A 68 9.23 -14.43 15.04
C ALA A 68 9.65 -13.89 13.67
N PHE A 69 10.08 -12.64 13.62
CA PHE A 69 10.74 -12.13 12.41
C PHE A 69 12.23 -12.42 12.44
N PRO A 70 12.91 -12.38 11.28
CA PRO A 70 14.36 -12.43 11.22
C PRO A 70 14.96 -11.28 12.04
N ASP A 71 16.14 -11.53 12.61
CA ASP A 71 16.86 -10.54 13.40
C ASP A 71 17.23 -9.33 12.52
N ASP A 72 17.35 -8.15 13.11
CA ASP A 72 17.60 -6.93 12.32
C ASP A 72 19.05 -6.84 11.83
N GLY A 73 19.31 -7.46 10.68
CA GLY A 73 20.61 -7.56 10.03
C GLY A 73 21.27 -6.21 9.70
N TYR A 74 22.53 -6.09 10.14
CA TYR A 74 23.62 -5.22 9.69
C TYR A 74 23.36 -3.69 9.56
N PRO A 75 24.14 -2.79 10.22
CA PRO A 75 25.54 -2.97 10.65
C PRO A 75 25.79 -3.23 12.15
N ASP A 76 24.77 -3.67 12.90
CA ASP A 76 24.78 -3.66 14.37
C ASP A 76 25.46 -4.88 15.03
N ASP A 77 25.76 -5.93 14.26
CA ASP A 77 26.36 -7.16 14.79
C ASP A 77 27.43 -7.73 13.83
N PRO A 78 28.71 -7.80 14.24
CA PRO A 78 29.76 -8.49 13.48
C PRO A 78 29.61 -10.02 13.45
N ASN A 79 28.64 -10.59 14.19
CA ASN A 79 28.32 -12.03 14.23
C ASN A 79 26.97 -12.37 13.58
N ASP A 80 26.09 -11.40 13.32
CA ASP A 80 24.90 -11.63 12.49
C ASP A 80 25.35 -11.77 11.04
N THR A 81 25.48 -13.03 10.63
CA THR A 81 26.25 -13.40 9.44
C THR A 81 25.37 -13.49 8.19
N MET A 82 24.04 -13.33 8.32
CA MET A 82 23.10 -13.66 7.26
C MET A 82 22.26 -12.43 6.91
N PRO A 83 22.44 -11.85 5.71
CA PRO A 83 21.55 -10.78 5.25
C PRO A 83 20.11 -11.30 5.13
N LEU A 84 19.15 -10.39 5.12
CA LEU A 84 17.72 -10.72 5.03
C LEU A 84 17.41 -11.58 3.78
N SER A 85 18.21 -11.40 2.72
CA SER A 85 18.17 -12.22 1.52
C SER A 85 18.41 -13.71 1.76
N THR A 86 19.22 -14.05 2.77
CA THR A 86 19.49 -15.44 3.14
C THR A 86 18.44 -15.98 4.09
N GLU A 87 17.99 -15.17 5.06
CA GLU A 87 16.95 -15.56 6.01
C GLU A 87 15.61 -15.82 5.31
N LEU A 88 15.31 -15.04 4.27
CA LEU A 88 14.09 -15.18 3.48
C LEU A 88 14.27 -16.03 2.22
N ALA A 89 15.39 -16.75 2.04
CA ALA A 89 15.65 -17.53 0.83
C ALA A 89 14.61 -18.64 0.57
N GLY A 90 13.92 -19.12 1.61
CA GLY A 90 12.82 -20.08 1.49
C GLY A 90 11.50 -19.46 0.99
N TYR A 91 11.36 -18.14 1.05
CA TYR A 91 10.13 -17.40 0.70
C TYR A 91 10.31 -16.50 -0.54
N ILE A 92 11.55 -16.06 -0.80
CA ILE A 92 11.90 -15.18 -1.92
C ILE A 92 13.07 -15.79 -2.67
N THR A 93 12.79 -16.40 -3.82
CA THR A 93 13.79 -17.12 -4.63
C THR A 93 14.67 -16.20 -5.47
N THR A 94 14.33 -14.92 -5.57
CA THR A 94 15.05 -13.93 -6.40
C THR A 94 15.87 -12.99 -5.52
N GLU A 95 17.17 -13.25 -5.38
CA GLU A 95 18.08 -12.45 -4.53
C GLU A 95 18.16 -10.97 -4.93
N SER A 96 17.96 -10.65 -6.22
CA SER A 96 17.94 -9.26 -6.70
C SER A 96 16.79 -8.43 -6.13
N THR A 97 15.77 -9.06 -5.54
CA THR A 97 14.70 -8.40 -4.79
C THR A 97 15.26 -7.62 -3.59
N PHE A 98 16.38 -8.05 -3.02
CA PHE A 98 17.02 -7.40 -1.87
C PHE A 98 18.02 -6.30 -2.26
N ILE A 99 18.15 -6.01 -3.57
CA ILE A 99 19.02 -4.93 -4.06
C ILE A 99 18.18 -3.72 -4.45
N CYS A 100 18.53 -2.56 -3.90
CA CYS A 100 17.95 -1.30 -4.31
C CYS A 100 18.54 -0.86 -5.66
N PRO A 101 17.73 -0.49 -6.68
CA PRO A 101 18.24 -0.11 -8.01
C PRO A 101 19.12 1.14 -8.04
N THR A 102 19.07 1.94 -6.98
CA THR A 102 19.90 3.15 -6.79
C THR A 102 20.99 2.95 -5.75
N ASP A 103 21.17 1.73 -5.24
CA ASP A 103 22.29 1.45 -4.35
C ASP A 103 23.61 1.60 -5.09
N ASN A 104 24.57 2.22 -4.42
CA ASN A 104 25.92 2.43 -4.90
C ASN A 104 26.97 1.91 -3.91
N ASP A 105 26.53 1.32 -2.78
CA ASP A 105 27.42 0.77 -1.78
C ASP A 105 27.80 -0.68 -2.14
N PRO A 106 29.05 -0.95 -2.55
CA PRO A 106 29.45 -2.26 -3.07
C PRO A 106 29.28 -3.40 -2.08
N THR A 107 29.37 -3.15 -0.77
CA THR A 107 29.20 -4.18 0.26
C THR A 107 27.75 -4.62 0.33
N SER A 108 26.82 -3.67 0.42
CA SER A 108 25.38 -3.99 0.43
C SER A 108 24.92 -4.68 -0.87
N ILE A 109 25.56 -4.37 -2.01
CA ILE A 109 25.23 -5.00 -3.30
C ILE A 109 25.78 -6.43 -3.37
N SER A 110 27.00 -6.67 -2.90
CA SER A 110 27.59 -8.02 -2.94
C SER A 110 26.87 -9.01 -2.04
N ASP A 111 26.29 -8.49 -0.95
CA ASP A 111 25.67 -9.29 0.09
C ASP A 111 24.14 -9.28 -0.03
N PHE A 112 23.57 -8.68 -1.08
CA PHE A 112 22.12 -8.56 -1.30
C PHE A 112 21.40 -7.97 -0.06
N ALA A 113 21.94 -6.88 0.48
CA ALA A 113 21.57 -6.30 1.78
C ALA A 113 21.25 -4.79 1.67
N SER A 114 20.69 -4.34 0.53
CA SER A 114 20.43 -2.91 0.32
C SER A 114 19.39 -2.32 1.28
N TYR A 115 18.52 -3.17 1.84
CA TYR A 115 17.37 -2.80 2.66
C TYR A 115 17.54 -3.12 4.14
N ASP A 116 18.43 -4.05 4.48
CA ASP A 116 18.68 -4.56 5.83
C ASP A 116 18.95 -3.44 6.85
N PRO A 117 19.78 -2.41 6.55
CA PRO A 117 20.03 -1.32 7.50
C PRO A 117 18.77 -0.48 7.83
N TYR A 118 17.71 -0.61 7.03
CA TYR A 118 16.47 0.16 7.14
C TYR A 118 15.28 -0.67 7.61
N TYR A 119 15.52 -1.91 8.02
CA TYR A 119 14.54 -2.80 8.60
C TYR A 119 14.44 -2.58 10.11
N VAL A 120 13.22 -2.40 10.61
CA VAL A 120 12.90 -2.21 12.03
C VAL A 120 11.68 -3.04 12.38
N ALA A 121 11.87 -4.04 13.23
CA ALA A 121 10.80 -4.88 13.79
C ALA A 121 10.24 -4.29 15.10
N ARG A 122 8.91 -4.36 15.28
CA ARG A 122 8.18 -3.94 16.49
C ARG A 122 7.30 -5.08 17.01
N LYS A 123 7.14 -5.21 18.33
CA LYS A 123 6.26 -6.23 18.96
C LYS A 123 5.04 -5.59 19.66
N GLY A 124 3.81 -6.06 19.41
CA GLY A 124 2.55 -5.54 20.00
C GLY A 124 1.38 -6.56 20.02
N SER A 125 0.34 -6.33 20.85
CA SER A 125 -0.66 -7.32 21.29
C SER A 125 -1.63 -7.83 20.20
N TYR A 126 -1.83 -9.16 20.17
CA TYR A 126 -2.73 -9.96 19.29
C TYR A 126 -3.00 -9.38 17.90
N GLY A 127 -2.09 -9.64 16.96
CA GLY A 127 -2.37 -9.61 15.52
C GLY A 127 -1.47 -8.73 14.66
N GLU A 128 -0.74 -7.77 15.23
CA GLU A 128 -0.12 -6.71 14.41
C GLU A 128 1.31 -6.40 14.88
N ASN A 129 2.28 -7.14 14.35
CA ASN A 129 3.66 -6.66 14.37
C ASN A 129 3.80 -5.58 13.28
N GLU A 130 3.93 -4.33 13.68
CA GLU A 130 4.16 -3.20 12.78
C GLU A 130 5.65 -3.15 12.37
N LEU A 131 6.04 -3.77 11.26
CA LEU A 131 7.40 -3.63 10.73
C LEU A 131 7.51 -2.35 9.89
N ALA A 132 8.68 -1.72 9.91
CA ALA A 132 9.03 -0.67 8.97
C ALA A 132 10.27 -1.11 8.18
N ILE A 133 10.14 -1.18 6.87
CA ILE A 133 11.26 -1.38 5.94
C ILE A 133 11.26 -0.24 4.93
N GLY A 134 12.42 0.38 4.72
CA GLY A 134 12.55 1.61 3.96
C GLY A 134 13.62 1.60 2.88
N CYS A 135 13.45 2.46 1.88
CA CYS A 135 14.49 2.82 0.92
C CYS A 135 14.75 4.32 0.94
N PRO A 136 15.85 4.78 1.57
CA PRO A 136 16.12 6.21 1.65
C PRO A 136 16.69 6.79 0.36
N ARG A 137 16.91 5.99 -0.70
CA ARG A 137 17.65 6.42 -1.90
C ARG A 137 16.78 7.14 -2.95
N HIS A 138 15.47 7.20 -2.75
CA HIS A 138 14.50 7.83 -3.67
C HIS A 138 13.99 9.23 -3.22
N ARG A 139 14.78 9.98 -2.43
CA ARG A 139 14.33 11.21 -1.70
C ARG A 139 13.75 12.36 -2.55
N GLY A 140 13.92 12.34 -3.86
CA GLY A 140 13.42 13.38 -4.77
C GLY A 140 12.00 13.15 -5.30
N ALA A 141 11.41 11.98 -5.07
CA ALA A 141 10.05 11.67 -5.47
C ALA A 141 9.08 11.86 -4.28
N LYS A 142 7.81 12.15 -4.54
CA LYS A 142 6.77 12.38 -3.52
C LYS A 142 6.53 11.17 -2.58
N SER A 143 7.19 10.03 -2.83
CA SER A 143 6.99 8.75 -2.17
C SER A 143 8.35 8.11 -1.87
N SER A 144 9.02 8.54 -0.81
CA SER A 144 10.05 7.69 -0.23
C SER A 144 9.41 6.37 0.16
N THR A 145 9.99 5.28 -0.31
CA THR A 145 9.33 4.00 -0.17
C THR A 145 9.63 3.44 1.22
N SER A 146 8.67 3.56 2.12
CA SER A 146 8.64 2.80 3.36
C SER A 146 7.36 1.98 3.37
N ALA A 147 7.46 0.68 3.61
CA ALA A 147 6.32 -0.19 3.81
C ALA A 147 6.12 -0.37 5.32
N PHE A 148 4.90 -0.08 5.80
CA PHE A 148 4.44 -0.44 7.13
C PHE A 148 3.46 -1.60 6.96
N SER A 149 3.66 -2.71 7.68
CA SER A 149 2.91 -3.96 7.45
C SER A 149 1.39 -3.85 7.63
N THR A 150 0.89 -2.87 8.37
CA THR A 150 -0.52 -2.83 8.80
C THR A 150 -1.31 -1.58 8.39
N GLY A 151 -0.79 -0.73 7.49
CA GLY A 151 -1.59 0.41 7.03
C GLY A 151 -1.04 1.26 5.91
N ALA A 152 -1.96 1.87 5.15
CA ALA A 152 -1.67 2.90 4.16
C ALA A 152 -1.30 4.22 4.84
N THR A 153 -0.07 4.35 5.33
CA THR A 153 0.44 5.67 5.73
C THR A 153 0.89 6.42 4.50
N GLU A 154 0.13 7.42 4.07
CA GLU A 154 0.49 8.24 2.92
C GLU A 154 1.66 9.17 3.27
N ILE A 155 2.84 8.82 2.78
CA ILE A 155 4.05 9.65 2.91
C ILE A 155 4.00 10.74 1.83
N THR A 156 3.99 12.00 2.24
CA THR A 156 3.85 13.14 1.32
C THR A 156 5.20 13.74 0.89
N LYS A 157 6.23 13.61 1.74
CA LYS A 157 7.57 14.16 1.46
C LYS A 157 8.65 13.56 2.39
N ILE A 158 9.91 13.57 1.97
CA ILE A 158 11.05 13.38 2.87
C ILE A 158 11.29 14.59 3.78
N GLY A 159 11.57 14.33 5.06
CA GLY A 159 12.15 15.30 5.98
C GLY A 159 13.66 15.41 5.78
N ALA A 160 14.16 16.61 5.47
CA ALA A 160 15.60 16.86 5.41
C ALA A 160 16.24 16.63 6.79
N VAL A 161 17.43 16.01 6.79
CA VAL A 161 18.24 15.80 8.00
C VAL A 161 19.67 16.23 7.70
N GLN A 162 20.27 16.94 8.64
CA GLN A 162 21.65 17.39 8.59
C GLN A 162 22.46 16.69 9.67
N VAL A 163 23.59 16.11 9.29
CA VAL A 163 24.59 15.59 10.22
C VAL A 163 25.70 16.61 10.32
N ASN A 164 25.95 17.14 11.52
CA ASN A 164 27.00 18.15 11.77
C ASN A 164 26.94 19.35 10.80
N GLY A 165 25.71 19.78 10.45
CA GLY A 165 25.43 20.90 9.55
C GLY A 165 25.57 20.60 8.05
N GLN A 166 25.81 19.34 7.66
CA GLN A 166 25.78 18.90 6.27
C GLN A 166 24.51 18.07 6.02
N GLU A 167 23.75 18.42 4.98
CA GLU A 167 22.56 17.66 4.60
C GLU A 167 22.95 16.27 4.09
N ILE A 168 22.26 15.24 4.57
CA ILE A 168 22.47 13.87 4.11
C ILE A 168 22.00 13.78 2.65
N PRO A 169 22.85 13.40 1.69
CA PRO A 169 22.47 13.35 0.28
C PRO A 169 21.40 12.27 0.03
N PRO A 170 20.59 12.42 -1.05
CA PRO A 170 19.55 11.45 -1.41
C PRO A 170 20.04 10.01 -1.47
N ASP A 171 21.21 9.78 -2.05
CA ASP A 171 21.92 8.51 -2.23
C ASP A 171 22.99 8.27 -1.14
N GLY A 172 22.83 8.90 0.02
CA GLY A 172 23.85 8.85 1.06
C GLY A 172 24.13 7.44 1.59
N THR A 173 25.40 7.14 1.78
CA THR A 173 25.89 5.87 2.32
C THR A 173 25.51 5.71 3.78
N THR A 174 25.59 4.48 4.31
CA THR A 174 25.35 4.19 5.73
C THR A 174 26.15 5.13 6.63
N ALA A 175 27.44 5.32 6.34
CA ALA A 175 28.32 6.23 7.08
C ALA A 175 27.85 7.70 7.09
N GLN A 176 27.19 8.18 6.04
CA GLN A 176 26.65 9.55 6.00
C GLN A 176 25.36 9.72 6.80
N ARG A 177 24.72 8.61 7.18
CA ARG A 177 23.49 8.58 7.99
C ARG A 177 23.76 8.26 9.46
N THR A 178 25.02 8.03 9.82
CA THR A 178 25.46 7.71 11.18
C THR A 178 26.14 8.90 11.84
N ILE A 179 25.88 9.11 13.12
CA ILE A 179 26.73 9.88 14.04
C ILE A 179 27.31 8.93 15.08
N SER A 180 28.54 9.16 15.55
CA SER A 180 29.21 8.22 16.47
C SER A 180 30.08 8.88 17.53
N SER A 181 30.38 10.17 17.40
CA SER A 181 31.24 10.89 18.33
C SER A 181 30.44 11.78 19.27
N VAL A 182 30.97 11.98 20.49
CA VAL A 182 30.39 12.91 21.46
C VAL A 182 30.31 14.32 20.86
N ASN A 183 29.14 14.95 21.00
CA ASN A 183 28.71 16.21 20.40
C ASN A 183 28.36 16.16 18.91
N ASP A 184 28.41 15.00 18.25
CA ASP A 184 27.79 14.87 16.93
C ASP A 184 26.28 15.08 17.05
N VAL A 185 25.70 15.73 16.05
CA VAL A 185 24.28 16.12 16.04
C VAL A 185 23.61 15.81 14.71
N MET A 186 22.43 15.19 14.80
CA MET A 186 21.44 15.16 13.72
C MET A 186 20.42 16.27 13.94
N THR A 187 20.28 17.16 12.96
CA THR A 187 19.28 18.24 12.95
C THR A 187 18.23 17.97 11.89
N PHE A 188 16.96 17.98 12.28
CA PHE A 188 15.83 17.61 11.42
C PHE A 188 15.11 18.83 10.85
N ALA A 189 14.28 18.63 9.82
CA ALA A 189 13.62 19.69 9.06
C ALA A 189 12.67 20.60 9.88
N ASP A 190 12.21 20.14 11.03
CA ASP A 190 11.36 20.86 11.98
C ASP A 190 12.15 21.51 13.13
N GLY A 191 13.49 21.44 13.09
CA GLY A 191 14.38 21.92 14.14
C GLY A 191 14.64 20.94 15.28
N SER A 192 14.04 19.74 15.26
CA SER A 192 14.34 18.68 16.23
C SER A 192 15.82 18.28 16.14
N THR A 193 16.40 17.82 17.26
CA THR A 193 17.80 17.40 17.33
C THR A 193 17.99 16.08 18.08
N VAL A 194 18.91 15.25 17.60
CA VAL A 194 19.47 14.11 18.33
C VAL A 194 20.97 14.34 18.47
N THR A 195 21.47 14.39 19.70
CA THR A 195 22.88 14.71 19.99
C THR A 195 23.48 13.62 20.86
N ILE A 196 24.66 13.11 20.47
CA ILE A 196 25.42 12.19 21.33
C ILE A 196 26.06 12.99 22.47
N THR A 197 25.72 12.66 23.70
CA THR A 197 26.29 13.29 24.91
C THR A 197 27.33 12.40 25.60
N ASN A 198 27.30 11.10 25.33
CA ASN A 198 28.29 10.13 25.78
C ASN A 198 28.38 8.98 24.75
N ALA A 199 29.59 8.50 24.49
CA ALA A 199 29.87 7.36 23.61
C ALA A 199 30.90 6.49 24.32
N SER A 200 30.42 5.61 25.21
CA SER A 200 31.27 4.78 26.06
C SER A 200 31.58 3.40 25.47
N GLY A 201 30.73 2.94 24.56
CA GLY A 201 30.90 1.74 23.75
C GLY A 201 32.01 1.90 22.72
N VAL A 202 32.56 0.77 22.26
CA VAL A 202 33.65 0.74 21.29
C VAL A 202 33.15 1.12 19.90
N ASP A 203 31.91 0.75 19.58
CA ASP A 203 31.25 0.95 18.29
C ASP A 203 29.95 1.76 18.44
N TYR A 204 29.89 2.63 19.46
CA TYR A 204 28.72 3.47 19.71
C TYR A 204 28.34 4.31 18.52
N SER A 205 27.09 4.18 18.08
CA SER A 205 26.59 4.90 16.93
C SER A 205 25.09 5.15 16.99
N CYS A 206 24.66 6.24 16.36
CA CYS A 206 23.25 6.52 16.11
C CYS A 206 23.04 6.65 14.60
N PHE A 207 22.14 5.83 14.08
CA PHE A 207 21.87 5.70 12.65
C PHE A 207 20.46 6.19 12.32
N LEU A 208 20.36 7.09 11.33
CA LEU A 208 19.07 7.50 10.81
C LEU A 208 18.49 6.39 9.93
N VAL A 209 17.34 5.83 10.31
CA VAL A 209 16.58 4.88 9.47
C VAL A 209 15.75 5.66 8.46
N GLN A 210 14.90 6.57 8.91
CA GLN A 210 14.09 7.40 8.03
C GLN A 210 13.65 8.71 8.68
N SER A 211 13.27 9.67 7.84
CA SER A 211 12.65 10.94 8.23
C SER A 211 11.70 11.36 7.11
N VAL A 212 10.40 11.30 7.38
CA VAL A 212 9.33 11.47 6.39
C VAL A 212 8.23 12.39 6.93
N ARG A 213 7.44 12.98 6.04
CA ARG A 213 6.23 13.74 6.37
C ARG A 213 5.00 12.91 6.02
N LEU A 214 4.09 12.81 6.96
CA LEU A 214 2.82 12.12 6.79
C LEU A 214 1.79 13.03 6.09
N ALA A 215 0.62 12.49 5.73
CA ALA A 215 -0.48 13.23 5.08
C ALA A 215 -0.92 14.48 5.85
N ASP A 216 -0.94 14.40 7.18
CA ASP A 216 -1.29 15.50 8.09
C ASP A 216 -0.15 16.52 8.28
N GLY A 217 0.99 16.30 7.63
CA GLY A 217 2.17 17.16 7.70
C GLY A 217 3.12 16.85 8.86
N THR A 218 2.79 15.91 9.75
CA THR A 218 3.64 15.49 10.88
C THR A 218 4.97 14.95 10.36
N LEU A 219 6.08 15.42 10.94
CA LEU A 219 7.40 14.82 10.70
C LEU A 219 7.52 13.55 11.53
N TYR A 220 7.76 12.42 10.88
CA TYR A 220 8.00 11.13 11.50
C TYR A 220 9.43 10.66 11.22
N SER A 221 10.20 10.47 12.28
CA SER A 221 11.61 10.06 12.21
C SER A 221 11.88 8.81 13.04
N ILE A 222 12.70 7.92 12.51
CA ILE A 222 13.17 6.71 13.20
C ILE A 222 14.70 6.74 13.23
N ILE A 223 15.28 6.57 14.42
CA ILE A 223 16.72 6.54 14.67
C ILE A 223 17.05 5.25 15.42
N LYS A 224 18.04 4.49 14.96
CA LYS A 224 18.62 3.37 15.70
C LYS A 224 19.81 3.85 16.54
N VAL A 225 19.99 3.28 17.72
CA VAL A 225 21.14 3.51 18.61
C VAL A 225 21.77 2.17 18.92
N GLN A 226 23.10 2.10 18.82
CA GLN A 226 23.89 0.89 18.99
C GLN A 226 24.95 1.07 20.07
N ASP A 227 25.29 -0.03 20.75
CA ASP A 227 26.30 -0.10 21.80
C ASP A 227 25.98 0.84 22.99
N GLU A 228 26.97 1.14 23.83
CA GLU A 228 26.80 1.87 25.09
C GLU A 228 27.07 3.38 24.96
N GLY A 229 26.12 4.19 25.42
CA GLY A 229 26.25 5.65 25.39
C GLY A 229 24.93 6.36 25.65
N ASP A 230 24.97 7.68 25.53
CA ASP A 230 23.87 8.58 25.85
C ASP A 230 23.56 9.48 24.66
N ILE A 231 22.27 9.62 24.34
CA ILE A 231 21.77 10.67 23.45
C ILE A 231 20.77 11.59 24.14
N ASP A 232 20.89 12.88 23.86
CA ASP A 232 19.86 13.87 24.14
C ASP A 232 18.99 14.07 22.91
N VAL A 233 17.68 13.93 23.11
CA VAL A 233 16.67 14.05 22.07
C VAL A 233 15.76 15.22 22.38
N GLN A 234 15.64 16.14 21.41
CA GLN A 234 14.76 17.30 21.47
C GLN A 234 13.84 17.25 20.25
N VAL A 235 12.54 17.08 20.48
CA VAL A 235 11.55 16.93 19.42
C VAL A 235 10.59 18.10 19.42
N THR A 236 10.43 18.74 18.26
CA THR A 236 9.47 19.82 18.06
C THR A 236 8.03 19.31 18.21
N SER A 237 7.18 20.10 18.85
CA SER A 237 5.76 19.76 19.04
C SER A 237 5.05 19.48 17.71
N GLY A 238 4.27 18.39 17.66
CA GLY A 238 3.59 17.92 16.46
C GLY A 238 4.37 16.89 15.63
N SER A 239 5.65 16.67 15.94
CA SER A 239 6.48 15.64 15.31
C SER A 239 6.48 14.34 16.11
N LYS A 240 6.66 13.20 15.40
CA LYS A 240 6.75 11.85 15.95
C LYS A 240 8.18 11.35 15.78
N PHE A 241 8.81 10.92 16.87
CA PHE A 241 10.15 10.31 16.83
C PHE A 241 10.11 8.96 17.51
N GLU A 242 10.85 8.00 16.95
CA GLU A 242 11.11 6.69 17.54
C GLU A 242 12.63 6.48 17.62
N ILE A 243 13.13 6.29 18.84
CA ILE A 243 14.50 5.85 19.09
C ILE A 243 14.45 4.34 19.32
N VAL A 244 15.13 3.58 18.47
CA VAL A 244 15.17 2.14 18.50
C VAL A 244 16.53 1.72 19.06
N THR A 245 16.51 1.00 20.18
CA THR A 245 17.70 0.37 20.76
C THR A 245 17.56 -1.16 20.63
N PRO A 246 18.60 -1.94 20.95
CA PRO A 246 18.46 -3.39 21.03
C PRO A 246 17.33 -3.85 21.98
N SER A 247 17.12 -3.18 23.11
CA SER A 247 16.12 -3.61 24.10
C SER A 247 14.76 -2.91 24.02
N ALA A 248 14.67 -1.71 23.44
CA ALA A 248 13.48 -0.89 23.54
C ALA A 248 13.19 0.00 22.31
N ILE A 249 11.94 0.43 22.19
CA ILE A 249 11.52 1.51 21.30
C ILE A 249 11.02 2.66 22.16
N VAL A 250 11.68 3.82 22.05
CA VAL A 250 11.36 5.06 22.76
C VAL A 250 10.63 6.00 21.80
N GLY A 251 9.31 6.04 21.88
CA GLY A 251 8.44 6.85 21.03
C GLY A 251 7.98 8.14 21.70
N VAL A 252 7.94 9.26 20.96
CA VAL A 252 7.51 10.56 21.50
C VAL A 252 6.68 11.40 20.53
N ARG A 253 5.91 12.34 21.10
CA ARG A 253 5.25 13.45 20.40
C ARG A 253 5.64 14.80 21.04
N GLY A 254 6.73 15.43 20.57
CA GLY A 254 7.07 16.82 20.88
C GLY A 254 7.72 17.12 22.25
N THR A 255 8.79 16.42 22.63
CA THR A 255 9.31 16.37 24.00
C THR A 255 10.84 16.50 24.08
N GLN A 256 11.38 16.60 25.31
CA GLN A 256 12.82 16.52 25.58
C GLN A 256 13.13 15.39 26.55
N PHE A 257 14.05 14.51 26.18
CA PHE A 257 14.45 13.35 26.98
C PHE A 257 15.87 12.90 26.63
N THR A 258 16.47 12.14 27.54
CA THR A 258 17.76 11.47 27.33
C THR A 258 17.52 9.97 27.26
N VAL A 259 18.16 9.30 26.31
CA VAL A 259 18.21 7.83 26.21
C VAL A 259 19.63 7.40 26.55
N THR A 260 19.75 6.55 27.55
CA THR A 260 21.00 5.90 27.97
C THR A 260 20.91 4.43 27.61
N THR A 261 21.95 3.97 26.93
CA THR A 261 22.13 2.58 26.50
C THR A 261 23.34 2.01 27.22
N THR A 262 23.18 0.86 27.87
CA THR A 262 24.25 0.15 28.57
C THR A 262 24.22 -1.33 28.19
N ASN A 263 25.27 -2.08 28.54
CA ASN A 263 25.39 -3.49 28.25
C ASN A 263 25.20 -3.77 26.75
N LEU A 264 26.05 -3.16 25.92
CA LEU A 264 25.99 -3.17 24.45
C LEU A 264 24.65 -2.69 23.86
N GLY A 265 23.88 -1.90 24.61
CA GLY A 265 22.56 -1.40 24.20
C GLY A 265 21.37 -2.28 24.60
N PHE A 266 21.62 -3.40 25.28
CA PHE A 266 20.57 -4.32 25.75
C PHE A 266 19.89 -3.89 27.05
N THR A 267 20.35 -2.80 27.65
CA THR A 267 19.63 -2.08 28.70
C THR A 267 19.41 -0.66 28.24
N THR A 268 18.14 -0.24 28.23
CA THR A 268 17.74 1.12 27.85
C THR A 268 17.07 1.82 29.02
N ASP A 269 17.65 2.94 29.42
CA ASP A 269 17.12 3.86 30.42
C ASP A 269 16.69 5.17 29.76
N VAL A 270 15.49 5.64 30.08
CA VAL A 270 14.98 6.92 29.55
C VAL A 270 14.72 7.90 30.68
N VAL A 271 15.31 9.09 30.57
CA VAL A 271 15.10 10.20 31.52
C VAL A 271 14.34 11.31 30.81
N LEU A 272 13.07 11.50 31.21
CA LEU A 272 12.21 12.55 30.67
C LEU A 272 12.51 13.90 31.32
N THR A 273 12.77 14.91 30.49
CA THR A 273 12.92 16.31 30.96
C THR A 273 11.57 17.04 30.88
N THR A 274 10.88 16.99 29.75
CA THR A 274 9.56 17.63 29.55
C THR A 274 8.66 16.81 28.61
N GLY A 275 7.34 16.81 28.87
CA GLY A 275 6.33 16.23 27.98
C GLY A 275 5.92 14.79 28.30
N THR A 276 5.83 13.92 27.29
CA THR A 276 5.40 12.52 27.40
C THR A 276 6.20 11.57 26.49
N VAL A 277 6.67 10.46 27.04
CA VAL A 277 7.41 9.41 26.31
C VAL A 277 6.72 8.08 26.47
N VAL A 278 6.60 7.30 25.40
CA VAL A 278 6.15 5.93 25.42
C VAL A 278 7.36 5.03 25.20
N LEU A 279 7.63 4.14 26.15
CA LEU A 279 8.68 3.15 26.10
C LEU A 279 8.07 1.79 25.83
N GLN A 280 8.52 1.07 24.80
CA GLN A 280 8.10 -0.28 24.48
C GLN A 280 9.27 -1.23 24.63
N ASN A 281 9.07 -2.33 25.35
CA ASN A 281 10.05 -3.41 25.41
C ASN A 281 10.02 -4.23 24.10
N ARG A 282 11.16 -4.33 23.41
CA ARG A 282 11.24 -5.03 22.11
C ARG A 282 11.03 -6.53 22.23
N ASP A 283 11.33 -7.13 23.38
CA ASP A 283 11.15 -8.56 23.59
C ASP A 283 9.70 -8.92 23.96
N THR A 284 9.11 -8.18 24.89
CA THR A 284 7.77 -8.51 25.43
C THR A 284 6.62 -7.72 24.79
N GLY A 285 6.92 -6.69 23.99
CA GLY A 285 5.94 -5.75 23.42
C GLY A 285 5.24 -4.85 24.44
N LYS A 286 5.55 -4.98 25.74
CA LYS A 286 4.91 -4.21 26.81
C LYS A 286 5.31 -2.74 26.74
N THR A 287 4.33 -1.86 26.88
CA THR A 287 4.53 -0.41 26.85
C THR A 287 4.41 0.23 28.23
N ALA A 288 5.21 1.24 28.50
CA ALA A 288 5.12 2.14 29.65
C ALA A 288 5.09 3.60 29.19
N THR A 289 4.29 4.44 29.84
CA THR A 289 4.20 5.88 29.51
C THR A 289 4.77 6.73 30.64
N LEU A 290 5.70 7.62 30.31
CA LEU A 290 6.33 8.58 31.22
C LEU A 290 5.71 9.97 30.99
N THR A 291 5.29 10.67 32.05
CA THR A 291 4.67 12.01 31.99
C THR A 291 5.41 13.03 32.87
N GLU A 292 5.33 14.31 32.51
CA GLU A 292 6.02 15.45 33.14
C GLU A 292 5.86 15.52 34.69
N GLY A 293 6.97 15.79 35.40
CA GLY A 293 7.00 16.07 36.84
C GLY A 293 7.62 14.98 37.74
N GLY A 294 8.07 13.86 37.18
CA GLY A 294 8.85 12.84 37.88
C GLY A 294 10.15 12.52 37.14
N THR A 295 11.27 12.47 37.85
CA THR A 295 12.48 11.78 37.36
C THR A 295 12.15 10.28 37.40
N THR A 296 11.50 9.79 36.37
CA THR A 296 11.11 8.39 36.28
C THR A 296 11.93 7.77 35.17
N THR A 297 12.92 6.98 35.58
CA THR A 297 13.64 6.07 34.70
C THR A 297 12.68 4.96 34.30
N GLY A 298 12.42 4.82 33.01
CA GLY A 298 11.87 3.58 32.47
C GLY A 298 13.04 2.70 32.06
N THR A 299 13.28 1.61 32.78
CA THR A 299 14.28 0.60 32.41
C THR A 299 13.59 -0.52 31.65
N VAL A 300 14.12 -0.85 30.48
CA VAL A 300 13.76 -2.04 29.73
C VAL A 300 15.02 -2.90 29.60
N ASP A 301 15.07 -3.91 30.48
CA ASP A 301 16.12 -4.94 30.47
C ASP A 301 15.64 -6.17 29.70
N VAL A 302 16.54 -6.74 28.91
CA VAL A 302 16.37 -8.10 28.39
C VAL A 302 17.20 -9.06 29.28
N PRO A 303 16.59 -10.07 29.93
CA PRO A 303 17.30 -10.96 30.84
C PRO A 303 18.40 -11.78 30.15
N MET A 304 19.63 -11.73 30.69
CA MET A 304 20.72 -12.59 30.25
C MET A 304 20.38 -14.07 30.41
N HIS A 305 20.57 -14.85 29.35
CA HIS A 305 20.45 -16.31 29.31
C HIS A 305 21.70 -16.92 28.65
N THR A 306 22.01 -18.18 28.93
CA THR A 306 23.21 -18.87 28.44
C THR A 306 22.82 -20.05 27.56
N HIS A 307 23.43 -20.20 26.39
CA HIS A 307 23.26 -21.36 25.52
C HIS A 307 24.57 -21.68 24.76
N MET A 308 24.60 -22.82 24.05
CA MET A 308 25.78 -23.40 23.40
C MET A 308 25.85 -23.08 21.90
N HIS A 309 27.04 -22.73 21.43
CA HIS A 309 27.35 -22.33 20.05
C HIS A 309 28.18 -23.40 19.37
N TYR A 310 27.89 -23.70 18.10
CA TYR A 310 28.59 -24.70 17.29
C TYR A 310 29.23 -24.07 16.06
N HIS A 311 30.53 -24.33 15.87
CA HIS A 311 31.30 -23.85 14.73
C HIS A 311 31.22 -24.83 13.56
N VAL A 312 31.47 -24.32 12.35
CA VAL A 312 31.53 -25.11 11.11
C VAL A 312 32.62 -26.19 11.12
N ASP A 313 33.59 -26.07 12.03
CA ASP A 313 34.67 -27.02 12.26
C ASP A 313 34.38 -28.07 13.36
N GLY A 314 33.17 -28.05 13.93
CA GLY A 314 32.72 -28.98 14.97
C GLY A 314 33.15 -28.61 16.39
N THR A 315 33.83 -27.48 16.60
CA THR A 315 34.11 -26.97 17.95
C THR A 315 32.88 -26.28 18.55
N TYR A 316 32.73 -26.29 19.87
CA TYR A 316 31.63 -25.62 20.56
C TYR A 316 32.11 -24.73 21.70
N HIS A 317 31.34 -23.68 22.00
CA HIS A 317 31.58 -22.81 23.16
C HIS A 317 30.27 -22.24 23.70
N SER A 318 30.26 -21.75 24.94
CA SER A 318 29.08 -21.12 25.56
C SER A 318 29.43 -19.74 26.11
N HIS A 319 28.56 -18.77 25.91
CA HIS A 319 28.61 -17.46 26.57
C HIS A 319 27.18 -16.92 26.80
N SER A 320 27.04 -15.93 27.68
CA SER A 320 25.75 -15.34 28.03
C SER A 320 25.28 -14.33 26.97
N HIS A 321 23.99 -14.37 26.64
CA HIS A 321 23.32 -13.47 25.69
C HIS A 321 22.06 -12.84 26.30
N PRO A 322 21.72 -11.60 25.93
CA PRO A 322 20.61 -10.86 26.54
C PRO A 322 19.20 -11.31 26.14
N SER A 323 19.01 -12.13 25.10
CA SER A 323 17.68 -12.52 24.55
C SER A 323 17.66 -13.97 24.08
N GLN A 324 16.62 -14.77 24.38
CA GLN A 324 16.45 -16.15 23.88
C GLN A 324 16.52 -16.25 22.34
N ASN A 325 16.27 -15.15 21.64
CA ASN A 325 16.22 -15.09 20.18
C ASN A 325 17.58 -14.77 19.53
N ASN A 326 18.55 -14.22 20.29
CA ASN A 326 19.94 -14.07 19.82
C ASN A 326 20.75 -15.36 20.08
N ALA A 327 20.07 -16.51 20.13
CA ALA A 327 20.77 -17.77 20.11
C ALA A 327 21.24 -18.04 18.70
N HIS A 328 22.54 -17.87 18.45
CA HIS A 328 23.16 -18.46 17.28
C HIS A 328 23.02 -19.99 17.39
N HIS A 329 21.91 -20.52 16.89
CA HIS A 329 21.90 -21.87 16.37
C HIS A 329 22.94 -21.85 15.25
N GLY A 330 24.13 -22.39 15.56
CA GLY A 330 25.21 -22.49 14.58
C GLY A 330 24.62 -22.99 13.27
N ASN A 331 24.93 -22.29 12.17
CA ASN A 331 24.45 -22.47 10.80
C ASN A 331 23.56 -23.74 10.62
N PRO A 332 22.27 -23.61 10.23
CA PRO A 332 21.40 -24.76 9.98
C PRO A 332 21.99 -25.80 9.01
N ALA A 333 22.92 -25.41 8.12
CA ALA A 333 23.69 -26.31 7.26
C ALA A 333 24.86 -27.01 7.96
N ALA A 334 25.45 -26.42 9.03
CA ALA A 334 26.47 -27.04 9.87
C ALA A 334 25.88 -28.09 10.83
N ALA A 335 24.70 -27.85 11.40
CA ALA A 335 23.96 -28.84 12.19
C ALA A 335 23.66 -30.11 11.35
N ARG A 336 23.22 -29.92 10.10
CA ARG A 336 22.98 -31.01 9.13
C ARG A 336 24.27 -31.72 8.65
N LYS A 337 25.44 -31.06 8.69
CA LYS A 337 26.74 -31.66 8.32
C LYS A 337 27.44 -32.37 9.48
N ALA A 338 27.23 -31.92 10.72
CA ALA A 338 27.78 -32.55 11.92
C ALA A 338 27.08 -33.87 12.26
N ALA A 339 25.76 -33.96 12.05
CA ALA A 339 24.99 -35.20 12.16
C ALA A 339 25.50 -36.29 11.18
N ALA A 340 26.14 -35.89 10.08
CA ALA A 340 26.73 -36.82 9.11
C ALA A 340 28.19 -37.24 9.42
N ALA A 341 28.83 -36.69 10.45
CA ALA A 341 30.27 -36.83 10.67
C ALA A 341 30.70 -37.45 12.03
N SER A 342 29.78 -37.75 12.95
CA SER A 342 30.15 -38.28 14.27
C SER A 342 29.84 -39.77 14.39
N THR A 343 30.85 -40.61 14.15
CA THR A 343 30.83 -42.02 14.58
C THR A 343 32.01 -42.30 15.49
N THR A 344 31.81 -42.22 16.82
CA THR A 344 32.52 -43.04 17.82
C THR A 344 31.77 -43.07 19.16
N ALA A 345 31.08 -44.21 19.38
CA ALA A 345 30.68 -44.88 20.64
C ALA A 345 30.09 -44.04 21.79
N SER A 346 28.75 -44.06 21.89
CA SER A 346 28.03 -43.89 23.16
C SER A 346 28.00 -45.27 23.86
N GLU A 347 28.06 -45.30 25.18
CA GLU A 347 27.87 -46.53 25.96
C GLU A 347 26.36 -46.66 26.24
N ASP A 348 25.74 -47.77 25.81
CA ASP A 348 24.35 -48.18 26.17
C ASP A 348 24.24 -48.31 27.70
N ASN A 349 23.65 -47.31 28.34
CA ASN A 349 23.72 -47.09 29.78
C ASN A 349 22.58 -47.80 30.54
N ASP A 350 21.48 -48.12 29.88
CA ASP A 350 20.33 -48.82 30.48
C ASP A 350 20.17 -50.28 30.04
N GLY A 351 20.91 -50.69 29.00
CA GLY A 351 21.07 -52.06 28.54
C GLY A 351 19.95 -52.56 27.63
N ASP A 352 19.20 -51.70 26.95
CA ASP A 352 18.14 -52.09 26.03
C ASP A 352 18.61 -52.48 24.62
N GLY A 353 19.89 -52.21 24.33
CA GLY A 353 20.55 -52.54 23.08
C GLY A 353 20.62 -51.38 22.07
N TYR A 354 20.16 -50.19 22.45
CA TYR A 354 20.37 -48.93 21.75
C TYR A 354 21.21 -48.01 22.66
N SER A 355 21.90 -47.06 22.05
CA SER A 355 22.67 -46.02 22.75
C SER A 355 22.28 -44.66 22.20
N GLU A 356 22.65 -43.56 22.85
CA GLU A 356 22.33 -42.20 22.39
C GLU A 356 22.72 -41.96 20.91
N ASN A 357 23.76 -42.64 20.41
CA ASN A 357 24.21 -42.55 19.02
C ASN A 357 23.47 -43.47 18.04
N GLU A 358 22.69 -44.43 18.54
CA GLU A 358 21.86 -45.37 17.77
C GLU A 358 20.39 -44.91 17.70
N GLY A 359 20.08 -43.74 18.26
CA GLY A 359 18.78 -43.08 18.19
C GLY A 359 17.98 -43.11 19.49
N ASP A 360 18.57 -43.60 20.58
CA ASP A 360 17.93 -43.60 21.89
C ASP A 360 17.82 -42.16 22.46
N CYS A 361 16.58 -41.70 22.61
CA CYS A 361 16.23 -40.37 23.09
C CYS A 361 16.22 -40.27 24.62
N ASP A 362 16.31 -41.39 25.35
CA ASP A 362 16.54 -41.44 26.80
C ASP A 362 17.36 -42.69 27.16
N ASP A 363 18.68 -42.62 26.91
CA ASP A 363 19.74 -43.63 27.23
C ASP A 363 19.93 -43.83 28.75
N THR A 364 18.87 -43.65 29.54
CA THR A 364 18.79 -44.00 30.97
C THR A 364 17.52 -44.81 31.30
N ASN A 365 16.68 -45.06 30.31
CA ASN A 365 15.36 -45.67 30.43
C ASN A 365 15.07 -46.68 29.31
N ALA A 366 15.34 -47.97 29.60
CA ALA A 366 15.17 -49.11 28.68
C ALA A 366 13.75 -49.37 28.10
N ALA A 367 12.79 -48.48 28.35
CA ALA A 367 11.46 -48.47 27.74
C ALA A 367 11.32 -47.43 26.62
N VAL A 368 12.33 -46.58 26.40
CA VAL A 368 12.37 -45.50 25.42
C VAL A 368 13.52 -45.80 24.47
N TYR A 369 13.21 -46.18 23.23
CA TYR A 369 14.22 -46.53 22.22
C TYR A 369 13.62 -46.54 20.81
N PRO A 370 14.44 -46.41 19.76
CA PRO A 370 14.00 -46.48 18.36
C PRO A 370 13.12 -47.69 18.03
N GLY A 371 11.84 -47.43 17.75
CA GLY A 371 10.85 -48.45 17.42
C GLY A 371 10.22 -49.18 18.62
N ALA A 372 10.29 -48.59 19.82
CA ALA A 372 9.39 -48.92 20.91
C ALA A 372 7.92 -48.65 20.50
N ALA A 373 6.97 -49.03 21.34
CA ALA A 373 5.55 -48.75 21.06
C ALA A 373 5.11 -47.58 21.94
N ASP A 374 4.71 -46.48 21.30
CA ASP A 374 4.20 -45.32 22.02
C ASP A 374 2.95 -45.62 22.82
N THR A 375 2.87 -44.98 23.97
CA THR A 375 1.67 -44.87 24.79
C THR A 375 1.03 -43.51 24.55
N PRO A 376 -0.06 -43.44 23.75
CA PRO A 376 -0.57 -42.16 23.27
C PRO A 376 -0.95 -41.15 24.36
N ASP A 377 -0.64 -39.88 24.10
CA ASP A 377 -0.98 -38.69 24.90
C ASP A 377 -0.41 -38.69 26.33
N ASN A 378 0.68 -39.42 26.59
CA ASN A 378 1.33 -39.45 27.91
C ASN A 378 2.45 -38.40 28.06
N GLY A 379 2.81 -37.72 26.98
CA GLY A 379 3.85 -36.69 26.89
C GLY A 379 5.28 -37.23 26.84
N ILE A 380 5.45 -38.51 26.51
CA ILE A 380 6.73 -39.21 26.36
C ILE A 380 6.76 -39.78 24.94
N ASP A 381 7.79 -39.45 24.19
CA ASP A 381 8.10 -40.04 22.88
C ASP A 381 8.93 -41.31 23.15
N GLU A 382 8.28 -42.48 23.16
CA GLU A 382 8.94 -43.74 23.53
C GLU A 382 9.68 -44.37 22.36
N ASP A 383 9.23 -44.15 21.12
CA ASP A 383 9.86 -44.70 19.93
C ASP A 383 10.92 -43.80 19.28
N CYS A 384 11.13 -42.62 19.86
CA CYS A 384 12.11 -41.61 19.51
C CYS A 384 11.96 -41.07 18.08
N ASP A 385 10.73 -41.05 17.55
CA ASP A 385 10.42 -40.49 16.23
C ASP A 385 10.23 -38.96 16.22
N GLY A 386 10.31 -38.34 17.41
CA GLY A 386 10.18 -36.91 17.63
C GLY A 386 8.76 -36.46 18.00
N GLN A 387 7.83 -37.39 18.19
CA GLN A 387 6.43 -37.13 18.51
C GLN A 387 5.92 -38.14 19.54
N ASP A 388 5.01 -37.72 20.42
CA ASP A 388 4.19 -38.66 21.20
C ASP A 388 3.00 -39.04 20.30
N ALA A 389 2.78 -40.34 20.05
CA ALA A 389 1.65 -40.79 19.25
C ALA A 389 0.32 -40.17 19.74
N THR A 390 -0.42 -39.52 18.84
CA THR A 390 -1.73 -38.93 19.16
C THR A 390 -2.88 -39.74 18.56
N VAL A 391 -4.04 -39.72 19.21
CA VAL A 391 -5.24 -40.39 18.69
C VAL A 391 -5.90 -39.52 17.59
N SER A 392 -5.54 -39.78 16.32
CA SER A 392 -6.21 -39.38 15.04
C SER A 392 -7.15 -38.16 15.05
N ASN A 393 -6.68 -37.03 14.50
CA ASN A 393 -7.42 -35.78 14.27
C ASN A 393 -8.03 -35.68 12.85
N ASP A 394 -8.81 -36.66 12.39
CA ASP A 394 -9.65 -36.50 11.19
C ASP A 394 -10.99 -35.91 11.68
N VAL A 395 -11.12 -34.58 11.67
CA VAL A 395 -12.18 -33.86 12.38
C VAL A 395 -13.53 -33.92 11.65
N ASP A 396 -13.53 -33.91 10.32
CA ASP A 396 -14.75 -34.02 9.49
C ASP A 396 -15.04 -35.43 8.95
N ALA A 397 -14.13 -36.38 9.16
CA ALA A 397 -14.24 -37.80 8.83
C ALA A 397 -14.27 -38.09 7.32
N ASP A 398 -13.59 -37.30 6.50
CA ASP A 398 -13.48 -37.51 5.06
C ASP A 398 -12.34 -38.50 4.67
N GLY A 399 -11.49 -38.85 5.63
CA GLY A 399 -10.39 -39.79 5.49
C GLY A 399 -9.06 -39.16 5.06
N TYR A 400 -9.02 -37.83 4.94
CA TYR A 400 -7.83 -37.01 4.87
C TYR A 400 -7.65 -36.29 6.22
N THR A 401 -6.42 -35.83 6.46
CA THR A 401 -6.07 -35.05 7.65
C THR A 401 -5.23 -33.89 7.19
N VAL A 402 -5.09 -32.84 8.00
CA VAL A 402 -4.15 -31.74 7.70
C VAL A 402 -2.75 -32.26 7.30
N ALA A 403 -2.26 -33.31 7.97
CA ALA A 403 -0.95 -33.90 7.68
C ALA A 403 -0.87 -34.63 6.32
N GLN A 404 -2.02 -35.03 5.77
CA GLN A 404 -2.16 -35.68 4.47
C GLN A 404 -2.49 -34.69 3.35
N GLY A 405 -2.51 -33.38 3.64
CA GLY A 405 -2.71 -32.32 2.67
C GLY A 405 -4.13 -31.75 2.63
N ASP A 406 -4.97 -32.10 3.60
CA ASP A 406 -6.27 -31.45 3.79
C ASP A 406 -6.09 -29.96 4.15
N CYS A 407 -6.67 -29.10 3.31
CA CYS A 407 -6.58 -27.65 3.45
C CYS A 407 -7.73 -27.04 4.26
N ASP A 408 -8.81 -27.80 4.54
CA ASP A 408 -9.82 -27.46 5.53
C ASP A 408 -10.40 -28.72 6.22
N ASP A 409 -9.71 -29.19 7.25
CA ASP A 409 -10.03 -30.37 8.09
C ASP A 409 -11.39 -30.28 8.83
N ASN A 410 -12.16 -29.20 8.63
CA ASN A 410 -13.53 -29.07 9.14
C ASN A 410 -14.59 -29.20 8.04
N ASP A 411 -14.20 -29.34 6.77
CA ASP A 411 -15.07 -29.45 5.61
C ASP A 411 -14.67 -30.63 4.72
N ALA A 412 -15.42 -31.72 4.87
CA ALA A 412 -15.25 -32.97 4.12
C ALA A 412 -15.39 -32.84 2.59
N SER A 413 -15.69 -31.65 2.06
CA SER A 413 -15.70 -31.35 0.62
C SER A 413 -14.46 -30.60 0.13
N VAL A 414 -13.49 -30.35 1.00
CA VAL A 414 -12.25 -29.62 0.72
C VAL A 414 -11.07 -30.52 1.08
N ASN A 415 -10.59 -31.32 0.12
CA ASN A 415 -9.47 -32.22 0.36
C ASN A 415 -8.75 -32.61 -0.94
N PRO A 416 -7.51 -33.14 -0.87
CA PRO A 416 -6.75 -33.55 -2.05
C PRO A 416 -7.38 -34.66 -2.92
N GLY A 417 -8.46 -35.27 -2.47
CA GLY A 417 -9.24 -36.27 -3.20
C GLY A 417 -10.39 -35.71 -4.03
N GLU A 418 -10.76 -34.44 -3.82
CA GLU A 418 -11.83 -33.76 -4.52
C GLU A 418 -11.36 -33.17 -5.86
N THR A 419 -12.25 -32.49 -6.56
CA THR A 419 -11.97 -31.81 -7.84
C THR A 419 -12.41 -30.36 -7.71
N GLU A 420 -11.55 -29.44 -8.17
CA GLU A 420 -11.83 -28.01 -8.12
C GLU A 420 -13.17 -27.63 -8.76
N THR A 421 -14.00 -26.90 -8.01
CA THR A 421 -15.28 -26.35 -8.46
C THR A 421 -15.13 -24.86 -8.73
N ALA A 422 -14.88 -24.53 -10.00
CA ALA A 422 -14.64 -23.16 -10.43
C ALA A 422 -15.68 -22.12 -9.93
N TYR A 423 -15.15 -20.96 -9.52
CA TYR A 423 -15.79 -19.76 -9.02
C TYR A 423 -16.57 -19.92 -7.71
N ASN A 424 -16.19 -20.84 -6.84
CA ASN A 424 -16.79 -20.97 -5.51
C ASN A 424 -15.97 -20.25 -4.41
N GLY A 425 -14.77 -19.77 -4.72
CA GLY A 425 -13.87 -19.07 -3.81
C GLY A 425 -13.13 -19.99 -2.84
N ILE A 426 -13.10 -21.30 -3.11
CA ILE A 426 -12.54 -22.36 -2.27
C ILE A 426 -11.61 -23.20 -3.13
N ASP A 427 -10.41 -23.48 -2.62
CA ASP A 427 -9.49 -24.47 -3.21
C ASP A 427 -9.97 -25.87 -2.81
N ASP A 428 -10.95 -26.42 -3.53
CA ASP A 428 -11.65 -27.66 -3.16
C ASP A 428 -10.72 -28.88 -3.22
N ASP A 429 -9.77 -28.90 -4.16
CA ASP A 429 -8.82 -30.01 -4.34
C ASP A 429 -7.45 -29.78 -3.67
N CYS A 430 -7.33 -28.73 -2.86
CA CYS A 430 -6.13 -28.34 -2.12
C CYS A 430 -4.88 -28.27 -3.01
N ASN A 431 -5.06 -27.90 -4.28
CA ASN A 431 -4.01 -27.80 -5.28
C ASN A 431 -3.98 -26.38 -5.88
N PRO A 432 -3.00 -25.54 -5.52
CA PRO A 432 -2.90 -24.17 -6.02
C PRO A 432 -2.55 -24.07 -7.52
N SER A 433 -2.36 -25.20 -8.20
CA SER A 433 -2.12 -25.26 -9.65
C SER A 433 -3.39 -25.51 -10.47
N THR A 434 -4.55 -25.66 -9.81
CA THR A 434 -5.89 -25.72 -10.39
C THR A 434 -6.63 -24.45 -9.97
N PRO A 435 -6.35 -23.28 -10.58
CA PRO A 435 -6.86 -22.02 -10.05
C PRO A 435 -8.38 -21.91 -10.21
N ASP A 436 -9.07 -21.56 -9.13
CA ASP A 436 -10.52 -21.32 -9.06
C ASP A 436 -11.03 -20.23 -10.04
N ASP A 437 -10.16 -19.28 -10.39
CA ASP A 437 -10.47 -18.03 -11.11
C ASP A 437 -9.82 -17.90 -12.51
N ASP A 438 -9.22 -18.95 -13.09
CA ASP A 438 -8.59 -18.98 -14.44
C ASP A 438 -8.92 -20.32 -15.14
N ILE A 439 -10.10 -20.41 -15.75
CA ILE A 439 -10.62 -21.68 -16.32
C ILE A 439 -9.84 -22.14 -17.55
N ASP A 440 -9.37 -21.21 -18.40
CA ASP A 440 -8.74 -21.55 -19.67
C ASP A 440 -7.19 -21.60 -19.65
N GLY A 441 -6.59 -21.16 -18.55
CA GLY A 441 -5.17 -21.31 -18.25
C GLY A 441 -4.28 -20.35 -19.01
N ASP A 442 -4.80 -19.20 -19.45
CA ASP A 442 -4.04 -18.18 -20.17
C ASP A 442 -3.34 -17.17 -19.26
N THR A 443 -3.48 -17.33 -17.93
CA THR A 443 -2.90 -16.53 -16.84
C THR A 443 -3.58 -15.20 -16.57
N TYR A 444 -4.67 -14.89 -17.27
CA TYR A 444 -5.57 -13.80 -16.91
C TYR A 444 -6.69 -14.36 -16.03
N LEU A 445 -6.94 -13.66 -14.91
CA LEU A 445 -8.02 -14.05 -14.00
C LEU A 445 -9.35 -13.51 -14.54
N VAL A 446 -10.46 -14.16 -14.20
CA VAL A 446 -11.84 -13.76 -14.56
C VAL A 446 -12.17 -12.28 -14.28
N ALA A 447 -11.50 -11.65 -13.32
CA ALA A 447 -11.67 -10.23 -13.01
C ALA A 447 -11.14 -9.28 -14.11
N THR A 448 -10.25 -9.78 -14.97
CA THR A 448 -9.59 -9.06 -16.07
C THR A 448 -9.83 -9.72 -17.43
N ASP A 449 -10.25 -10.98 -17.45
CA ASP A 449 -10.59 -11.72 -18.66
C ASP A 449 -12.08 -11.57 -19.01
N CYS A 450 -12.36 -11.09 -20.23
CA CYS A 450 -13.73 -10.89 -20.71
C CYS A 450 -14.39 -12.18 -21.26
N ASP A 451 -13.63 -13.26 -21.47
CA ASP A 451 -14.10 -14.60 -21.82
C ASP A 451 -13.14 -15.66 -21.24
N ASP A 452 -13.17 -15.84 -19.92
CA ASP A 452 -12.36 -16.79 -19.10
C ASP A 452 -12.47 -18.28 -19.51
N SER A 453 -13.24 -18.57 -20.56
CA SER A 453 -13.38 -19.90 -21.15
C SER A 453 -12.60 -20.09 -22.45
N ASN A 454 -11.89 -19.05 -22.89
CA ASN A 454 -11.27 -18.95 -24.20
C ASN A 454 -9.92 -18.19 -24.15
N PRO A 455 -8.79 -18.91 -24.22
CA PRO A 455 -7.44 -18.37 -23.95
C PRO A 455 -6.89 -17.45 -25.06
N ALA A 456 -7.75 -17.07 -26.00
CA ALA A 456 -7.47 -16.16 -27.10
C ALA A 456 -8.19 -14.81 -26.96
N VAL A 457 -9.05 -14.66 -25.94
CA VAL A 457 -9.77 -13.44 -25.62
C VAL A 457 -9.30 -13.03 -24.23
N ASN A 458 -8.43 -12.05 -24.15
CA ASN A 458 -7.83 -11.60 -22.91
C ASN A 458 -7.16 -10.23 -23.11
N PRO A 459 -6.84 -9.49 -22.02
CA PRO A 459 -6.18 -8.18 -22.11
C PRO A 459 -4.83 -8.13 -22.86
N GLY A 460 -4.22 -9.28 -23.14
CA GLY A 460 -2.97 -9.38 -23.89
C GLY A 460 -3.15 -9.72 -25.37
N ALA A 461 -4.38 -10.01 -25.81
CA ALA A 461 -4.69 -10.40 -27.17
C ALA A 461 -4.64 -9.19 -28.14
N LEU A 462 -4.77 -9.49 -29.43
CA LEU A 462 -4.87 -8.48 -30.47
C LEU A 462 -6.30 -8.46 -31.00
N GLU A 463 -6.91 -7.28 -31.03
CA GLU A 463 -8.28 -7.08 -31.51
C GLU A 463 -8.49 -7.55 -32.97
N ILE A 464 -9.51 -8.40 -33.20
CA ILE A 464 -9.86 -8.94 -34.52
C ILE A 464 -11.22 -8.40 -34.97
N LEU A 465 -11.17 -7.36 -35.80
CA LEU A 465 -12.34 -6.72 -36.37
C LEU A 465 -13.35 -7.70 -37.01
N ASP A 466 -14.63 -7.44 -36.74
CA ASP A 466 -15.84 -8.08 -37.26
C ASP A 466 -16.03 -9.55 -36.85
N ASN A 467 -15.34 -10.03 -35.81
CA ASN A 467 -15.58 -11.38 -35.25
C ASN A 467 -16.69 -11.42 -34.17
N GLY A 468 -17.14 -10.25 -33.71
CA GLY A 468 -18.20 -10.09 -32.71
C GLY A 468 -17.76 -10.40 -31.28
N LYS A 469 -16.46 -10.34 -31.00
CA LYS A 469 -15.84 -10.43 -29.68
C LYS A 469 -15.00 -9.17 -29.45
N ASP A 470 -14.87 -8.79 -28.19
CA ASP A 470 -13.83 -7.89 -27.72
C ASP A 470 -12.65 -8.81 -27.37
N ASP A 471 -11.71 -9.00 -28.29
CA ASP A 471 -10.64 -9.98 -28.11
C ASP A 471 -9.61 -9.48 -27.12
N ASP A 472 -9.32 -8.18 -27.10
CA ASP A 472 -8.32 -7.58 -26.21
C ASP A 472 -8.87 -7.05 -24.88
N CYS A 473 -10.15 -7.31 -24.60
CA CYS A 473 -10.87 -6.87 -23.41
C CYS A 473 -10.70 -5.36 -23.12
N ASP A 474 -10.42 -4.56 -24.15
CA ASP A 474 -10.25 -3.12 -24.05
C ASP A 474 -11.49 -2.44 -24.67
N PRO A 475 -12.43 -1.94 -23.84
CA PRO A 475 -13.61 -1.25 -24.36
C PRO A 475 -13.29 0.08 -25.07
N ASN A 476 -12.00 0.48 -25.15
CA ASN A 476 -11.52 1.62 -25.90
C ASN A 476 -11.02 1.27 -27.32
N THR A 477 -11.00 0.00 -27.70
CA THR A 477 -10.75 -0.45 -29.08
C THR A 477 -12.08 -0.66 -29.80
N VAL A 478 -12.04 -0.65 -31.14
CA VAL A 478 -13.24 -0.85 -31.96
C VAL A 478 -13.25 -2.27 -32.50
N ASP A 479 -14.37 -2.96 -32.34
CA ASP A 479 -14.54 -4.33 -32.83
C ASP A 479 -15.03 -4.37 -34.28
N SER A 480 -15.41 -3.22 -34.84
CA SER A 480 -16.04 -3.12 -36.16
C SER A 480 -15.13 -2.41 -37.15
N SER A 481 -14.95 -3.00 -38.33
CA SER A 481 -14.25 -2.33 -39.43
C SER A 481 -14.97 -1.07 -39.93
N VAL A 482 -16.31 -1.01 -39.79
CA VAL A 482 -17.11 0.19 -40.04
C VAL A 482 -16.76 1.32 -39.06
N GLU A 483 -16.71 1.03 -37.76
CA GLU A 483 -16.33 2.01 -36.74
C GLU A 483 -14.89 2.47 -36.87
N GLN A 484 -13.96 1.58 -37.24
CA GLN A 484 -12.60 1.97 -37.57
C GLN A 484 -12.56 2.97 -38.74
N ALA A 485 -13.38 2.76 -39.77
CA ALA A 485 -13.50 3.72 -40.87
C ALA A 485 -14.11 5.06 -40.42
N LEU A 486 -15.06 5.05 -39.48
CA LEU A 486 -15.61 6.28 -38.89
C LEU A 486 -14.54 7.03 -38.09
N LEU A 487 -13.71 6.34 -37.31
CA LEU A 487 -12.58 6.94 -36.60
C LEU A 487 -11.57 7.57 -37.57
N ASP A 488 -11.29 6.90 -38.68
CA ASP A 488 -10.42 7.45 -39.73
C ASP A 488 -11.02 8.72 -40.34
N MET A 489 -12.34 8.73 -40.60
CA MET A 489 -13.06 9.93 -41.08
C MET A 489 -13.05 11.07 -40.06
N ILE A 490 -13.28 10.78 -38.77
CA ILE A 490 -13.24 11.78 -37.68
C ILE A 490 -11.85 12.40 -37.55
N ASN A 491 -10.80 11.63 -37.81
CA ASN A 491 -9.41 12.09 -37.71
C ASN A 491 -8.89 12.78 -38.98
N ASP A 492 -9.63 12.74 -40.08
CA ASP A 492 -9.25 13.39 -41.34
C ASP A 492 -9.58 14.89 -41.29
N PRO A 493 -8.57 15.79 -41.34
CA PRO A 493 -8.81 17.24 -41.33
C PRO A 493 -9.49 17.78 -42.60
N GLU A 494 -9.62 16.98 -43.67
CA GLU A 494 -10.27 17.37 -44.93
C GLU A 494 -11.69 16.79 -45.10
N VAL A 495 -12.23 16.09 -44.08
CA VAL A 495 -13.56 15.45 -44.16
C VAL A 495 -14.70 16.46 -44.37
N ASP A 496 -15.65 16.12 -45.24
CA ASP A 496 -16.92 16.87 -45.36
C ASP A 496 -17.83 16.48 -44.20
N VAL A 497 -18.24 17.46 -43.40
CA VAL A 497 -19.03 17.25 -42.18
C VAL A 497 -20.40 16.63 -42.48
N ASN A 498 -20.99 16.89 -43.65
CA ASN A 498 -22.29 16.29 -44.01
C ASN A 498 -22.12 14.80 -44.37
N ASP A 499 -21.04 14.45 -45.07
CA ASP A 499 -20.73 13.05 -45.38
C ASP A 499 -20.43 12.27 -44.09
N LEU A 500 -19.79 12.91 -43.10
CA LEU A 500 -19.55 12.34 -41.78
C LEU A 500 -20.86 12.16 -40.99
N GLU A 501 -21.76 13.15 -40.98
CA GLU A 501 -23.07 13.06 -40.32
C GLU A 501 -23.92 11.91 -40.88
N ASP A 502 -23.99 11.79 -42.22
CA ASP A 502 -24.72 10.72 -42.89
C ASP A 502 -24.13 9.34 -42.53
N ALA A 503 -22.79 9.22 -42.47
CA ALA A 503 -22.10 7.99 -42.10
C ALA A 503 -22.35 7.60 -40.63
N LEU A 504 -22.24 8.55 -39.70
CA LEU A 504 -22.49 8.34 -38.27
C LEU A 504 -23.95 7.95 -38.01
N THR A 505 -24.89 8.61 -38.68
CA THR A 505 -26.33 8.29 -38.57
C THR A 505 -26.64 6.89 -39.11
N ALA A 506 -26.04 6.52 -40.25
CA ALA A 506 -26.27 5.21 -40.87
C ALA A 506 -25.64 4.05 -40.07
N ALA A 507 -24.54 4.31 -39.37
CA ALA A 507 -23.85 3.32 -38.56
C ALA A 507 -24.37 3.23 -37.11
N SER A 508 -25.24 4.16 -36.68
CA SER A 508 -25.80 4.14 -35.32
C SER A 508 -26.62 2.86 -35.05
N PRO A 509 -26.53 2.24 -33.86
CA PRO A 509 -25.76 2.70 -32.70
C PRO A 509 -24.24 2.51 -32.84
N LEU A 510 -23.49 3.47 -32.31
CA LEU A 510 -22.03 3.60 -32.33
C LEU A 510 -21.46 3.23 -30.97
N SER A 511 -20.25 2.66 -30.96
CA SER A 511 -19.47 2.43 -29.75
C SER A 511 -19.07 3.73 -29.05
N ASP A 512 -18.78 3.60 -27.75
CA ASP A 512 -18.23 4.68 -26.93
C ASP A 512 -16.94 5.24 -27.53
N VAL A 513 -16.12 4.42 -28.18
CA VAL A 513 -14.86 4.85 -28.81
C VAL A 513 -15.11 5.90 -29.90
N VAL A 514 -16.07 5.63 -30.78
CA VAL A 514 -16.45 6.55 -31.86
C VAL A 514 -17.07 7.81 -31.29
N LEU A 515 -17.99 7.69 -30.33
CA LEU A 515 -18.64 8.83 -29.69
C LEU A 515 -17.64 9.71 -28.95
N TYR A 516 -16.68 9.11 -28.25
CA TYR A 516 -15.64 9.83 -27.53
C TYR A 516 -14.75 10.61 -28.49
N ALA A 517 -14.31 9.99 -29.59
CA ALA A 517 -13.52 10.65 -30.62
C ALA A 517 -14.29 11.81 -31.28
N LEU A 518 -15.58 11.60 -31.56
CA LEU A 518 -16.46 12.60 -32.15
C LEU A 518 -16.63 13.82 -31.23
N ILE A 519 -16.83 13.58 -29.93
CA ILE A 519 -16.96 14.61 -28.89
C ILE A 519 -15.64 15.38 -28.73
N ASP A 520 -14.50 14.70 -28.70
CA ASP A 520 -13.18 15.31 -28.49
C ASP A 520 -12.76 16.29 -29.60
N LYS A 521 -13.20 16.04 -30.84
CA LYS A 521 -12.81 16.84 -32.00
C LYS A 521 -13.68 18.06 -32.26
N GLU A 522 -14.87 18.14 -31.66
CA GLU A 522 -15.82 19.26 -31.82
C GLU A 522 -16.10 19.65 -33.31
N ILE A 523 -16.22 18.65 -34.20
CA ILE A 523 -16.28 18.86 -35.67
C ILE A 523 -17.68 19.29 -36.13
N MET A 524 -18.73 18.85 -35.44
CA MET A 524 -20.13 19.05 -35.88
C MET A 524 -20.79 20.26 -35.20
N ASN A 525 -21.92 20.71 -35.74
CA ASN A 525 -22.72 21.75 -35.09
C ASN A 525 -23.59 21.15 -33.96
N SER A 526 -24.13 22.00 -33.08
CA SER A 526 -24.86 21.53 -31.89
C SER A 526 -26.10 20.68 -32.18
N ASN A 527 -26.79 20.91 -33.31
CA ASN A 527 -27.98 20.15 -33.66
C ASN A 527 -27.62 18.75 -34.16
N ASP A 528 -26.55 18.62 -34.95
CA ASP A 528 -26.10 17.32 -35.47
C ASP A 528 -25.59 16.46 -34.31
N TYR A 529 -24.88 17.05 -33.34
CA TYR A 529 -24.49 16.36 -32.10
C TYR A 529 -25.70 15.84 -31.33
N GLU A 530 -26.73 16.66 -31.12
CA GLU A 530 -27.93 16.26 -30.39
C GLU A 530 -28.63 15.07 -31.06
N GLN A 531 -28.74 15.09 -32.39
CA GLN A 531 -29.35 14.01 -33.16
C GLN A 531 -28.55 12.70 -33.05
N ILE A 532 -27.23 12.75 -33.24
CA ILE A 532 -26.36 11.57 -33.12
C ILE A 532 -26.41 11.01 -31.70
N LEU A 533 -26.27 11.84 -30.67
CA LEU A 533 -26.30 11.39 -29.27
C LEU A 533 -27.67 10.80 -28.89
N THR A 534 -28.76 11.33 -29.44
CA THR A 534 -30.11 10.78 -29.25
C THR A 534 -30.25 9.40 -29.88
N LEU A 535 -29.73 9.20 -31.10
CA LEU A 535 -29.76 7.89 -31.79
C LEU A 535 -28.95 6.80 -31.07
N ASN A 536 -27.96 7.23 -30.28
CA ASN A 536 -27.05 6.37 -29.53
C ASN A 536 -27.42 6.23 -28.06
N SER A 537 -28.54 6.81 -27.62
CA SER A 537 -28.98 6.70 -26.23
C SER A 537 -29.60 5.32 -25.94
N PRO A 538 -29.37 4.71 -24.76
CA PRO A 538 -28.60 5.28 -23.64
C PRO A 538 -27.08 5.24 -23.87
N LEU A 539 -26.43 6.34 -23.51
CA LEU A 539 -25.00 6.58 -23.52
C LEU A 539 -24.38 6.10 -22.19
N SER A 540 -23.10 5.73 -22.23
CA SER A 540 -22.39 5.38 -21.01
C SER A 540 -22.07 6.59 -20.13
N ASP A 541 -21.79 6.32 -18.85
CA ASP A 541 -21.31 7.31 -17.88
C ASP A 541 -20.04 8.04 -18.36
N ASN A 542 -19.16 7.35 -19.09
CA ASN A 542 -17.92 7.93 -19.61
C ASN A 542 -18.23 9.00 -20.66
N ILE A 543 -19.15 8.72 -21.58
CA ILE A 543 -19.60 9.66 -22.60
C ILE A 543 -20.33 10.84 -21.97
N LEU A 544 -21.27 10.59 -21.05
CA LEU A 544 -22.00 11.63 -20.33
C LEU A 544 -21.04 12.56 -19.57
N ASN A 545 -20.09 12.01 -18.81
CA ASN A 545 -19.09 12.80 -18.07
C ASN A 545 -18.17 13.59 -19.00
N LYS A 546 -17.77 13.04 -20.16
CA LYS A 546 -16.98 13.76 -21.17
C LYS A 546 -17.76 14.97 -21.69
N MET A 547 -19.03 14.79 -22.07
CA MET A 547 -19.91 15.86 -22.55
C MET A 547 -20.08 16.97 -21.50
N ILE A 548 -20.29 16.58 -20.24
CA ILE A 548 -20.41 17.48 -19.09
C ILE A 548 -19.13 18.30 -18.88
N ASN A 549 -17.96 17.67 -18.95
CA ASN A 549 -16.68 18.33 -18.67
C ASN A 549 -16.18 19.25 -19.80
N GLN A 550 -16.59 18.99 -21.05
CA GLN A 550 -16.28 19.86 -22.19
C GLN A 550 -17.28 21.00 -22.38
N ASP A 551 -18.19 21.22 -21.42
CA ASP A 551 -19.17 22.30 -21.48
C ASP A 551 -20.09 22.25 -22.72
N ILE A 552 -20.15 21.10 -23.40
CA ILE A 552 -20.99 20.90 -24.59
C ILE A 552 -22.46 21.16 -24.23
N MET A 553 -22.83 20.88 -22.99
CA MET A 553 -24.19 21.01 -22.48
C MET A 553 -24.63 22.44 -22.12
N ASN A 554 -23.74 23.44 -22.15
CA ASN A 554 -23.97 24.78 -21.57
C ASN A 554 -25.06 25.64 -22.26
N ASN A 555 -25.62 25.21 -23.40
CA ASN A 555 -26.67 25.95 -24.11
C ASN A 555 -28.10 25.40 -23.91
N GLY A 556 -28.28 24.38 -23.07
CA GLY A 556 -29.61 23.82 -22.77
C GLY A 556 -30.25 22.99 -23.90
N SER A 557 -29.51 22.74 -25.00
CA SER A 557 -29.94 21.93 -26.16
C SER A 557 -29.80 20.41 -25.97
N TYR A 558 -29.44 19.93 -24.78
CA TYR A 558 -29.19 18.50 -24.57
C TYR A 558 -29.90 17.95 -23.32
N SER A 559 -30.93 18.66 -22.84
CA SER A 559 -31.81 18.15 -21.77
C SER A 559 -32.42 16.81 -22.16
N ASP A 560 -32.82 16.67 -23.41
CA ASP A 560 -33.52 15.50 -23.93
C ASP A 560 -32.61 14.27 -23.93
N VAL A 561 -31.31 14.47 -24.20
CA VAL A 561 -30.29 13.40 -24.05
C VAL A 561 -30.17 12.97 -22.59
N LEU A 562 -30.10 13.90 -21.63
CA LEU A 562 -30.04 13.55 -20.20
C LEU A 562 -31.33 12.88 -19.68
N GLU A 563 -32.49 13.27 -20.20
CA GLU A 563 -33.76 12.62 -19.89
C GLU A 563 -33.81 11.18 -20.42
N LEU A 564 -33.35 10.94 -21.66
CA LEU A 564 -33.26 9.60 -22.26
C LEU A 564 -32.29 8.68 -21.53
N ASN A 565 -31.29 9.26 -20.85
CA ASN A 565 -30.28 8.54 -20.08
C ASN A 565 -30.62 8.41 -18.59
N SER A 566 -31.76 8.96 -18.14
CA SER A 566 -32.15 8.87 -16.74
C SER A 566 -32.81 7.52 -16.41
N PRO A 567 -32.54 6.93 -15.22
CA PRO A 567 -31.72 7.47 -14.15
C PRO A 567 -30.21 7.39 -14.46
N LEU A 568 -29.53 8.51 -14.22
CA LEU A 568 -28.10 8.71 -14.29
C LEU A 568 -27.42 8.16 -13.03
N SER A 569 -26.16 7.77 -13.15
CA SER A 569 -25.37 7.35 -11.99
C SER A 569 -25.03 8.51 -11.06
N ASP A 570 -24.71 8.18 -9.80
CA ASP A 570 -24.20 9.13 -8.81
C ASP A 570 -22.95 9.87 -9.30
N ALA A 571 -22.09 9.20 -10.06
CA ALA A 571 -20.87 9.79 -10.61
C ALA A 571 -21.20 10.87 -11.65
N VAL A 572 -22.13 10.58 -12.55
CA VAL A 572 -22.61 11.55 -13.56
C VAL A 572 -23.30 12.73 -12.88
N LEU A 573 -24.23 12.48 -11.95
CA LEU A 573 -24.93 13.51 -11.19
C LEU A 573 -23.95 14.40 -10.42
N THR A 574 -22.97 13.82 -9.74
CA THR A 574 -21.92 14.55 -9.00
C THR A 574 -21.10 15.45 -9.93
N THR A 575 -20.70 14.93 -11.10
CA THR A 575 -19.97 15.72 -12.11
C THR A 575 -20.82 16.88 -12.63
N MET A 576 -22.10 16.65 -12.92
CA MET A 576 -23.05 17.71 -13.30
C MET A 576 -23.17 18.81 -12.24
N ILE A 577 -23.34 18.43 -10.97
CA ILE A 577 -23.44 19.35 -9.83
C ILE A 577 -22.16 20.17 -9.69
N ASN A 578 -21.00 19.55 -9.88
CA ASN A 578 -19.70 20.17 -9.69
C ASN A 578 -19.39 21.25 -10.74
N GLN A 579 -19.79 21.04 -11.99
CA GLN A 579 -19.57 21.98 -13.10
C GLN A 579 -20.47 23.24 -13.00
N GLY A 580 -21.69 23.10 -12.48
CA GLY A 580 -22.52 24.25 -12.09
C GLY A 580 -23.19 25.07 -13.21
N THR A 581 -23.05 24.69 -14.49
CA THR A 581 -23.55 25.48 -15.65
C THR A 581 -24.44 24.73 -16.65
N ILE A 582 -24.78 23.47 -16.39
CA ILE A 582 -25.23 22.57 -17.48
C ILE A 582 -26.71 22.71 -17.85
N LEU A 583 -27.57 23.32 -17.02
CA LEU A 583 -29.00 23.43 -17.30
C LEU A 583 -29.58 24.77 -16.83
N SER A 584 -30.58 25.27 -17.57
CA SER A 584 -31.48 26.30 -17.03
C SER A 584 -32.13 25.78 -15.74
N SER A 585 -32.47 26.66 -14.79
CA SER A 585 -33.03 26.26 -13.48
C SER A 585 -34.21 25.28 -13.59
N ASN A 586 -35.00 25.35 -14.67
CA ASN A 586 -36.18 24.50 -14.88
C ASN A 586 -35.84 23.09 -15.39
N ASN A 587 -34.74 22.91 -16.12
CA ASN A 587 -34.33 21.59 -16.62
C ASN A 587 -33.62 20.80 -15.50
N TYR A 588 -32.94 21.50 -14.59
CA TYR A 588 -32.26 20.89 -13.45
C TYR A 588 -33.24 20.14 -12.54
N ASP A 589 -34.39 20.75 -12.22
CA ASP A 589 -35.43 20.13 -11.38
C ASP A 589 -36.03 18.86 -12.02
N THR A 590 -36.16 18.84 -13.35
CA THR A 590 -36.73 17.70 -14.09
C THR A 590 -35.78 16.50 -14.05
N ILE A 591 -34.50 16.73 -14.33
CA ILE A 591 -33.48 15.66 -14.24
C ILE A 591 -33.37 15.12 -12.82
N LEU A 592 -33.30 15.98 -11.80
CA LEU A 592 -33.26 15.52 -10.42
C LEU A 592 -34.50 14.69 -10.03
N ALA A 593 -35.68 15.05 -10.53
CA ALA A 593 -36.90 14.28 -10.28
C ALA A 593 -36.85 12.89 -10.93
N LEU A 594 -36.30 12.77 -12.15
CA LEU A 594 -36.10 11.49 -12.83
C LEU A 594 -35.06 10.59 -12.13
N ASN A 595 -34.20 11.19 -11.31
CA ASN A 595 -33.14 10.51 -10.55
C ASN A 595 -33.49 10.32 -9.07
N SER A 596 -34.70 10.70 -8.65
CA SER A 596 -35.13 10.56 -7.26
C SER A 596 -35.60 9.12 -6.95
N PRO A 597 -35.24 8.54 -5.79
CA PRO A 597 -34.44 9.13 -4.71
C PRO A 597 -32.93 9.16 -5.01
N LEU A 598 -32.30 10.32 -4.77
CA LEU A 598 -30.85 10.53 -4.76
C LEU A 598 -30.14 9.89 -3.56
N THR A 599 -28.86 9.54 -3.71
CA THR A 599 -28.04 9.04 -2.60
C THR A 599 -27.52 10.17 -1.70
N ASP A 600 -27.10 9.82 -0.49
CA ASP A 600 -26.49 10.75 0.46
C ASP A 600 -25.26 11.47 -0.12
N SER A 601 -24.46 10.76 -0.93
CA SER A 601 -23.26 11.31 -1.59
C SER A 601 -23.63 12.46 -2.55
N VAL A 602 -24.67 12.25 -3.35
CA VAL A 602 -25.17 13.26 -4.30
C VAL A 602 -25.79 14.43 -3.55
N LEU A 603 -26.61 14.15 -2.52
CA LEU A 603 -27.23 15.18 -1.69
C LEU A 603 -26.20 16.08 -0.99
N ILE A 604 -25.18 15.49 -0.37
CA ILE A 604 -24.08 16.22 0.27
C ILE A 604 -23.33 17.09 -0.75
N THR A 605 -23.05 16.56 -1.95
CA THR A 605 -22.42 17.33 -3.03
C THR A 605 -23.26 18.54 -3.43
N MET A 606 -24.58 18.37 -3.59
CA MET A 606 -25.51 19.48 -3.88
C MET A 606 -25.51 20.54 -2.78
N ILE A 607 -25.51 20.12 -1.52
CA ILE A 607 -25.46 21.02 -0.37
C ILE A 607 -24.15 21.82 -0.37
N ASN A 608 -23.01 21.14 -0.58
CA ASN A 608 -21.68 21.75 -0.60
C ASN A 608 -21.50 22.76 -1.73
N LYS A 609 -22.06 22.52 -2.91
CA LYS A 609 -22.00 23.45 -4.03
C LYS A 609 -22.98 24.61 -3.92
N GLY A 610 -24.12 24.38 -3.25
CA GLY A 610 -25.14 25.39 -3.01
C GLY A 610 -25.92 25.85 -4.25
N THR A 611 -25.87 25.09 -5.34
CA THR A 611 -26.51 25.39 -6.62
C THR A 611 -28.03 25.25 -6.59
N ILE A 612 -28.58 24.37 -5.75
CA ILE A 612 -30.03 24.06 -5.71
C ILE A 612 -30.67 24.37 -4.33
N MET A 613 -29.87 24.67 -3.32
CA MET A 613 -30.35 24.83 -1.93
C MET A 613 -30.94 26.21 -1.61
N ASN A 614 -31.55 26.90 -2.58
CA ASN A 614 -32.33 28.11 -2.31
C ASN A 614 -33.68 27.77 -1.64
N SER A 615 -34.34 28.75 -1.02
CA SER A 615 -35.60 28.49 -0.29
C SER A 615 -36.76 27.96 -1.15
N GLY A 616 -36.70 28.05 -2.48
CA GLY A 616 -37.73 27.56 -3.40
C GLY A 616 -37.54 26.11 -3.84
N SER A 617 -36.30 25.62 -3.91
CA SER A 617 -35.95 24.33 -4.54
C SER A 617 -35.70 23.19 -3.53
N TYR A 618 -35.79 23.43 -2.22
CA TYR A 618 -35.59 22.35 -1.21
C TYR A 618 -36.66 21.25 -1.28
N SER A 619 -37.90 21.59 -1.66
CA SER A 619 -39.02 20.65 -1.58
C SER A 619 -38.92 19.53 -2.61
N SER A 620 -38.39 19.80 -3.80
CA SER A 620 -38.17 18.79 -4.84
C SER A 620 -36.98 17.89 -4.52
N VAL A 621 -35.97 18.41 -3.82
CA VAL A 621 -34.70 17.71 -3.57
C VAL A 621 -34.68 16.94 -2.26
N LEU A 622 -35.06 17.55 -1.14
CA LEU A 622 -34.85 16.96 0.20
C LEU A 622 -36.09 16.27 0.77
N THR A 623 -37.29 16.67 0.36
CA THR A 623 -38.53 16.07 0.90
C THR A 623 -38.67 14.58 0.57
N PRO A 624 -38.31 14.10 -0.64
CA PRO A 624 -38.35 12.66 -0.94
C PRO A 624 -37.43 11.81 -0.05
N HIS A 625 -36.47 12.43 0.63
CA HIS A 625 -35.43 11.80 1.43
C HIS A 625 -35.68 11.87 2.93
N ASN A 626 -36.87 12.28 3.36
CA ASN A 626 -37.17 12.47 4.78
C ASN A 626 -37.56 11.15 5.46
N PRO A 627 -36.92 10.74 6.59
CA PRO A 627 -35.86 11.45 7.32
C PRO A 627 -34.49 11.35 6.65
N LEU A 628 -33.79 12.48 6.64
CA LEU A 628 -32.43 12.64 6.13
C LEU A 628 -31.43 11.93 7.07
N SER A 629 -30.36 11.41 6.49
CA SER A 629 -29.27 10.82 7.25
C SER A 629 -28.48 11.89 8.04
N GLU A 630 -27.79 11.45 9.09
CA GLU A 630 -26.95 12.33 9.91
C GLU A 630 -25.86 13.05 9.10
N PRO A 631 -25.14 12.41 8.15
CA PRO A 631 -24.18 13.11 7.28
C PRO A 631 -24.80 14.23 6.44
N VAL A 632 -26.01 14.01 5.90
CA VAL A 632 -26.72 15.01 5.08
C VAL A 632 -27.14 16.20 5.96
N LEU A 633 -27.72 15.92 7.14
CA LEU A 633 -28.07 16.95 8.13
C LEU A 633 -26.85 17.76 8.58
N ASP A 634 -25.70 17.10 8.79
CA ASP A 634 -24.47 17.75 9.22
C ASP A 634 -23.92 18.70 8.17
N ALA A 635 -23.89 18.26 6.90
CA ALA A 635 -23.48 19.09 5.77
C ALA A 635 -24.36 20.34 5.66
N MET A 636 -25.69 20.18 5.76
CA MET A 636 -26.65 21.29 5.70
C MET A 636 -26.42 22.33 6.79
N VAL A 637 -26.27 21.88 8.03
CA VAL A 637 -26.10 22.75 9.19
C VAL A 637 -24.76 23.47 9.16
N THR A 638 -23.73 22.82 8.63
CA THR A 638 -22.37 23.36 8.53
C THR A 638 -22.25 24.49 7.51
N ILE A 639 -22.92 24.40 6.37
CA ILE A 639 -22.79 25.39 5.29
C ILE A 639 -23.57 26.67 5.55
N GLY A 640 -24.72 26.58 6.23
CA GLY A 640 -25.39 27.69 6.90
C GLY A 640 -25.84 28.90 6.07
N THR A 641 -25.59 28.96 4.76
CA THR A 641 -25.62 30.24 4.01
C THR A 641 -26.59 30.29 2.82
N ILE A 642 -27.23 29.18 2.43
CA ILE A 642 -27.99 29.14 1.16
C ILE A 642 -29.53 29.15 1.39
N MET A 643 -30.02 28.59 2.50
CA MET A 643 -31.44 28.56 2.86
C MET A 643 -31.83 29.64 3.89
N ASN A 644 -33.11 30.05 3.90
CA ASN A 644 -33.63 30.95 4.93
C ASN A 644 -33.95 30.21 6.25
N SER A 645 -34.03 30.96 7.36
CA SER A 645 -34.31 30.45 8.71
C SER A 645 -35.53 29.52 8.77
N SER A 646 -36.63 29.90 8.10
CA SER A 646 -37.86 29.09 8.10
C SER A 646 -37.69 27.73 7.41
N THR A 647 -36.87 27.65 6.35
CA THR A 647 -36.61 26.39 5.63
C THR A 647 -35.78 25.45 6.49
N TYR A 648 -34.74 25.96 7.15
CA TYR A 648 -33.95 25.17 8.10
C TYR A 648 -34.81 24.66 9.26
N ARG A 649 -35.68 25.51 9.81
CA ARG A 649 -36.63 25.11 10.86
C ARG A 649 -37.46 23.91 10.41
N ASP A 650 -38.10 23.99 9.26
CA ASP A 650 -39.03 22.95 8.81
C ASP A 650 -38.31 21.61 8.58
N ILE A 651 -37.09 21.65 8.04
CA ILE A 651 -36.29 20.43 7.85
C ILE A 651 -35.86 19.84 9.20
N LEU A 652 -35.32 20.65 10.11
CA LEU A 652 -34.89 20.19 11.44
C LEU A 652 -36.06 19.61 12.26
N ILE A 653 -37.25 20.24 12.20
CA ILE A 653 -38.46 19.72 12.85
C ILE A 653 -38.85 18.37 12.24
N SER A 654 -38.86 18.26 10.91
CA SER A 654 -39.24 17.00 10.24
C SER A 654 -38.29 15.83 10.52
N ASN A 655 -37.04 16.11 10.89
CA ASN A 655 -36.02 15.13 11.27
C ASN A 655 -35.87 14.97 12.78
N SER A 656 -36.80 15.48 13.57
CA SER A 656 -36.74 15.33 15.03
C SER A 656 -37.18 13.92 15.47
N PRO A 657 -36.50 13.27 16.43
CA PRO A 657 -35.40 13.79 17.25
C PRO A 657 -34.06 13.85 16.50
N LEU A 658 -33.31 14.93 16.69
CA LEU A 658 -32.03 15.17 16.01
C LEU A 658 -30.87 14.44 16.72
N PRO A 659 -29.87 13.94 15.96
CA PRO A 659 -28.62 13.45 16.54
C PRO A 659 -27.89 14.52 17.37
N LEU A 660 -27.15 14.09 18.39
CA LEU A 660 -26.49 14.99 19.35
C LEU A 660 -25.45 15.92 18.68
N SER A 661 -24.77 15.42 17.65
CA SER A 661 -23.85 16.15 16.78
C SER A 661 -24.52 17.39 16.15
N ILE A 662 -25.71 17.19 15.59
CA ILE A 662 -26.52 18.22 14.93
C ILE A 662 -27.09 19.20 15.97
N LEU A 663 -27.66 18.68 17.06
CA LEU A 663 -28.26 19.49 18.11
C LEU A 663 -27.23 20.43 18.77
N THR A 664 -25.98 20.00 18.89
CA THR A 664 -24.88 20.84 19.41
C THR A 664 -24.61 22.02 18.48
N LYS A 665 -24.57 21.81 17.16
CA LYS A 665 -24.38 22.89 16.17
C LYS A 665 -25.56 23.87 16.18
N VAL A 666 -26.79 23.36 16.18
CA VAL A 666 -28.02 24.18 16.25
C VAL A 666 -28.03 25.06 17.51
N ASN A 667 -27.63 24.53 18.67
CA ASN A 667 -27.53 25.30 19.92
C ASN A 667 -26.43 26.36 19.91
N LEU A 668 -25.37 26.16 19.13
CA LEU A 668 -24.28 27.13 18.94
C LEU A 668 -24.62 28.24 17.92
N GLY A 669 -25.84 28.21 17.36
CA GLY A 669 -26.32 29.22 16.40
C GLY A 669 -25.92 28.95 14.95
N THR A 670 -25.56 27.71 14.61
CA THR A 670 -25.33 27.27 13.22
C THR A 670 -26.37 26.21 12.83
N PRO A 671 -27.11 26.38 11.71
CA PRO A 671 -27.17 27.56 10.84
C PRO A 671 -27.81 28.76 11.60
N PRO A 672 -27.63 30.01 11.12
CA PRO A 672 -28.25 31.17 11.75
C PRO A 672 -29.78 31.07 11.64
N LEU A 673 -30.42 30.63 12.73
CA LEU A 673 -31.88 30.61 12.89
C LEU A 673 -32.35 31.87 13.61
N ASP A 674 -33.49 32.40 13.17
CA ASP A 674 -34.21 33.42 13.94
C ASP A 674 -34.61 32.86 15.30
N PRO A 675 -34.62 33.67 16.38
CA PRO A 675 -34.91 33.19 17.73
C PRO A 675 -36.23 32.42 17.86
N LEU A 676 -37.26 32.78 17.08
CA LEU A 676 -38.56 32.11 17.10
C LEU A 676 -38.50 30.73 16.44
N ASP A 677 -37.69 30.59 15.38
CA ASP A 677 -37.50 29.33 14.66
C ASP A 677 -36.65 28.35 15.48
N LEU A 678 -35.61 28.84 16.16
CA LEU A 678 -34.83 28.03 17.11
C LEU A 678 -35.71 27.47 18.24
N ILE A 679 -36.59 28.28 18.80
CA ILE A 679 -37.55 27.82 19.83
C ILE A 679 -38.44 26.70 19.29
N ALA A 680 -38.90 26.81 18.04
CA ALA A 680 -39.74 25.78 17.42
C ALA A 680 -38.98 24.46 17.21
N VAL A 681 -37.72 24.52 16.76
CA VAL A 681 -36.87 23.32 16.61
C VAL A 681 -36.61 22.65 17.95
N LEU A 682 -36.27 23.42 19.00
CA LEU A 682 -36.01 22.88 20.34
C LEU A 682 -37.28 22.31 20.98
N ALA A 683 -38.45 22.91 20.73
CA ALA A 683 -39.72 22.38 21.18
C ALA A 683 -40.07 21.03 20.53
N ALA A 684 -39.66 20.79 19.28
CA ALA A 684 -39.86 19.52 18.58
C ALA A 684 -38.92 18.39 19.07
N GLN A 685 -37.89 18.71 19.88
CA GLN A 685 -37.03 17.70 20.52
C GLN A 685 -37.63 17.11 21.81
N LEU A 686 -38.70 17.72 22.33
CA LEU A 686 -39.43 17.32 23.55
C LEU A 686 -40.68 16.53 23.19
#